data_AF-A0A5C7UY13-F1
#
_entry.id   AF-A0A5C7UY13-F1
#
_cell.length_a   1.000
_cell.length_b   1.000
_cell.length_c   1.000
_cell.angle_alpha   90.00
_cell.angle_beta   90.00
_cell.angle_gamma   90.00
#
_symmetry.space_group_name_H-M   'P 1'
#
loop_
_entity.id
_entity.type
_entity.pdbx_description
1 polymer ?
#
loop_
_entity_poly.entity_id
_entity_poly.type
_entity_poly.pdbx_seq_one_letter_code
_entity_poly.pdbx_strand_id
1 'polypeptide(L)'
;MSLLNKRLMVSLNKLLNMSLVITLLSLSSISVFAAANVQTIQAAVSAFQTIGTLRREFPIDGEAIAAAYAGALQTLTQEIDETNNLELHNDVQIAINDIINDDEPALAAQVVDKTLQRVFYQSIWNRISAIRDEFETASSSTLVQILDESEAAFQAISATVARENQVLSVDKQSLEAGTNPGLDTLVTESFARVRTALNKDNAAEDFSVVQVERYTIRMSLARAYYIGVLRELAGVINNRNADLEEARIAQKEGEIFYRIIEPLISRDNPAGNLYIKARLVGDLADIKVDEMVSELSKGLIGRVKAEMNGQESAVGEGDRAHAMAEAAGAKYFAQIFLPDLELRLGAGERTNLESALENLLSASSEIDVSKSEQAREAAVAILDNYESQLKQAQYEITTDTAFVDNAVSSFQTIGDLRGQDPVDADAILAAYDGELQQLTQIVDQIYGLSIDQDVLAAIEAIRNQDEVPLAAQVIDKSLQRVFAMAVYDRTNLVIENFDALSTDQLALEWDRAYSAFLAITGTAPRDNKVLTEDKQTLETGTNPDLDYQITQAFVQGKEALTKTNIDNDRLNVALARENILYPLVRTFLIGVLREVEGIILDRNADVAEAREKQVEGEVFYSIIDVFIAQDNPAGHNRIQTQLTGDMANVVANEIVSDISKGIIGQMNRNISQIEANFGVDNNQALLASERTSLNAAIFLPDLELRIGALQRVKLENALRNLKEAVQVENASKALAARTIVTEVISAYENELN
;
A
#
# COMPACT_ATOMS: atom_id res chain seq x y z
N MET A 1 20.19 -3.62 -56.78
CA MET A 1 18.78 -3.65 -56.35
C MET A 1 18.38 -2.20 -56.05
N SER A 2 17.46 -1.61 -56.81
CA SER A 2 17.25 -0.14 -56.84
C SER A 2 16.68 0.40 -55.52
N LEU A 3 16.99 1.66 -55.19
CA LEU A 3 16.44 2.40 -54.05
C LEU A 3 14.90 2.38 -54.01
N LEU A 4 14.25 2.21 -55.15
CA LEU A 4 12.80 2.04 -55.28
C LEU A 4 12.33 0.71 -54.68
N ASN A 5 13.05 -0.40 -54.92
CA ASN A 5 12.72 -1.71 -54.34
C ASN A 5 12.95 -1.77 -52.83
N LYS A 6 13.95 -1.03 -52.29
CA LYS A 6 14.14 -0.90 -50.83
C LYS A 6 13.02 -0.12 -50.17
N ARG A 7 12.55 0.98 -50.76
CA ARG A 7 11.40 1.73 -50.24
C ARG A 7 10.09 0.95 -50.36
N LEU A 8 9.92 0.16 -51.43
CA LEU A 8 8.78 -0.73 -51.58
C LEU A 8 8.78 -1.85 -50.51
N MET A 9 9.93 -2.49 -50.25
CA MET A 9 10.06 -3.49 -49.17
C MET A 9 9.86 -2.89 -47.76
N VAL A 10 10.36 -1.69 -47.50
CA VAL A 10 10.14 -1.01 -46.21
C VAL A 10 8.68 -0.57 -46.06
N SER A 11 8.02 -0.16 -47.15
CA SER A 11 6.59 0.14 -47.15
C SER A 11 5.73 -1.11 -47.00
N LEU A 12 6.10 -2.23 -47.62
CA LEU A 12 5.43 -3.53 -47.45
C LEU A 12 5.66 -4.11 -46.05
N ASN A 13 6.85 -3.96 -45.46
CA ASN A 13 7.09 -4.35 -44.06
C ASN A 13 6.35 -3.44 -43.07
N LYS A 14 6.21 -2.14 -43.36
CA LYS A 14 5.37 -1.24 -42.55
C LYS A 14 3.88 -1.54 -42.70
N LEU A 15 3.40 -1.91 -43.89
CA LEU A 15 2.02 -2.35 -44.10
C LEU A 15 1.76 -3.75 -43.54
N LEU A 16 2.73 -4.67 -43.57
CA LEU A 16 2.62 -5.97 -42.90
C LEU A 16 2.70 -5.83 -41.38
N ASN A 17 3.54 -4.94 -40.84
CA ASN A 17 3.60 -4.69 -39.39
C ASN A 17 2.38 -3.90 -38.91
N MET A 18 1.86 -2.93 -39.67
CA MET A 18 0.57 -2.30 -39.35
C MET A 18 -0.59 -3.27 -39.52
N SER A 19 -0.56 -4.18 -40.50
CA SER A 19 -1.59 -5.22 -40.61
C SER A 19 -1.44 -6.24 -39.49
N LEU A 20 -0.24 -6.62 -39.05
CA LEU A 20 -0.04 -7.52 -37.91
C LEU A 20 -0.46 -6.85 -36.60
N VAL A 21 -0.18 -5.55 -36.43
CA VAL A 21 -0.61 -4.76 -35.26
C VAL A 21 -2.11 -4.51 -35.30
N ILE A 22 -2.72 -4.30 -36.46
CA ILE A 22 -4.18 -4.21 -36.59
C ILE A 22 -4.84 -5.58 -36.45
N THR A 23 -4.20 -6.70 -36.81
CA THR A 23 -4.75 -8.06 -36.59
C THR A 23 -4.47 -8.58 -35.17
N LEU A 24 -3.43 -8.06 -34.47
CA LEU A 24 -3.22 -8.28 -33.03
C LEU A 24 -4.04 -7.32 -32.15
N LEU A 25 -4.43 -6.14 -32.63
CA LEU A 25 -5.36 -5.22 -31.96
C LEU A 25 -6.83 -5.43 -32.37
N SER A 26 -7.11 -6.27 -33.37
CA SER A 26 -8.46 -6.74 -33.73
C SER A 26 -8.70 -8.22 -33.46
N LEU A 27 -7.75 -8.90 -32.81
CA LEU A 27 -8.12 -9.86 -31.77
C LEU A 27 -8.56 -9.04 -30.56
N SER A 28 -9.78 -8.51 -30.71
CA SER A 28 -10.71 -8.28 -29.62
C SER A 28 -10.36 -9.20 -28.46
N SER A 29 -10.22 -8.63 -27.27
CA SER A 29 -10.65 -9.21 -26.00
C SER A 29 -11.69 -10.31 -26.19
N ILE A 30 -11.23 -11.51 -26.55
CA ILE A 30 -11.88 -12.73 -26.17
C ILE A 30 -11.45 -12.82 -24.74
N SER A 31 -12.27 -12.24 -23.87
CA SER A 31 -12.35 -12.59 -22.47
C SER A 31 -12.23 -14.12 -22.42
N VAL A 32 -11.05 -14.61 -22.02
CA VAL A 32 -10.83 -16.05 -21.81
C VAL A 32 -11.54 -16.40 -20.51
N PHE A 33 -12.87 -16.34 -20.51
CA PHE A 33 -13.68 -17.07 -19.56
C PHE A 33 -13.57 -18.53 -19.97
N ALA A 34 -12.86 -19.33 -19.19
CA ALA A 34 -13.00 -20.77 -19.27
C ALA A 34 -14.44 -21.15 -18.84
N ALA A 35 -15.41 -21.08 -19.76
CA ALA A 35 -16.64 -21.87 -19.86
C ALA A 35 -17.42 -22.26 -18.58
N ALA A 36 -17.39 -21.49 -17.49
CA ALA A 36 -18.27 -21.75 -16.35
C ALA A 36 -19.67 -21.21 -16.64
N ASN A 37 -20.54 -22.08 -17.16
CA ASN A 37 -21.97 -21.77 -17.29
C ASN A 37 -22.67 -21.71 -15.93
N VAL A 38 -23.90 -21.17 -15.90
CA VAL A 38 -24.74 -21.07 -14.69
C VAL A 38 -24.80 -22.38 -13.90
N GLN A 39 -24.90 -23.54 -14.57
CA GLN A 39 -24.96 -24.84 -13.91
C GLN A 39 -23.65 -25.19 -13.18
N THR A 40 -22.51 -24.82 -13.76
CA THR A 40 -21.18 -25.03 -13.15
C THR A 40 -21.01 -24.17 -11.91
N ILE A 41 -21.45 -22.90 -11.97
CA ILE A 41 -21.44 -22.01 -10.80
C ILE A 41 -22.36 -22.54 -9.70
N GLN A 42 -23.58 -22.97 -10.03
CA GLN A 42 -24.51 -23.58 -9.05
C GLN A 42 -23.93 -24.85 -8.40
N ALA A 43 -23.20 -25.66 -9.17
CA ALA A 43 -22.47 -26.81 -8.62
C ALA A 43 -21.35 -26.36 -7.65
N ALA A 44 -20.60 -25.31 -7.99
CA ALA A 44 -19.60 -24.72 -7.11
C ALA A 44 -20.21 -24.14 -5.82
N VAL A 45 -21.36 -23.47 -5.90
CA VAL A 45 -22.12 -22.99 -4.72
C VAL A 45 -22.54 -24.17 -3.83
N SER A 46 -23.03 -25.26 -4.42
CA SER A 46 -23.44 -26.45 -3.67
C SER A 46 -22.26 -27.12 -2.96
N ALA A 47 -21.10 -27.18 -3.63
CA ALA A 47 -19.85 -27.66 -3.04
C ALA A 47 -19.40 -26.77 -1.86
N PHE A 48 -19.46 -25.45 -2.03
CA PHE A 48 -19.13 -24.50 -0.96
C PHE A 48 -20.06 -24.64 0.27
N GLN A 49 -21.36 -24.81 0.05
CA GLN A 49 -22.32 -25.07 1.14
C GLN A 49 -22.05 -26.40 1.86
N THR A 50 -21.61 -27.42 1.12
CA THR A 50 -21.19 -28.71 1.68
C THR A 50 -19.95 -28.53 2.57
N ILE A 51 -18.91 -27.84 2.08
CA ILE A 51 -17.72 -27.48 2.87
C ILE A 51 -18.11 -26.69 4.12
N GLY A 52 -19.04 -25.74 4.00
CA GLY A 52 -19.56 -24.98 5.14
C GLY A 52 -20.21 -25.84 6.23
N THR A 53 -20.72 -27.02 5.89
CA THR A 53 -21.22 -28.01 6.86
C THR A 53 -20.08 -28.82 7.45
N LEU A 54 -19.25 -29.43 6.59
CA LEU A 54 -18.13 -30.29 6.97
C LEU A 54 -17.14 -29.58 7.91
N ARG A 55 -16.84 -28.30 7.65
CA ARG A 55 -15.90 -27.52 8.45
C ARG A 55 -16.33 -27.24 9.90
N ARG A 56 -17.59 -27.56 10.25
CA ARG A 56 -18.16 -27.41 11.59
C ARG A 56 -18.30 -28.74 12.33
N GLU A 57 -17.90 -29.85 11.71
CA GLU A 57 -17.90 -31.17 12.33
C GLU A 57 -16.75 -31.30 13.33
N PHE A 58 -16.87 -32.23 14.28
CA PHE A 58 -15.81 -32.52 15.25
C PHE A 58 -15.54 -34.03 15.32
N PRO A 59 -14.33 -34.50 14.96
CA PRO A 59 -13.23 -33.74 14.34
C PRO A 59 -13.58 -33.24 12.92
N ILE A 60 -12.86 -32.23 12.42
CA ILE A 60 -13.05 -31.72 11.06
C ILE A 60 -12.44 -32.71 10.06
N ASP A 61 -13.26 -33.22 9.12
CA ASP A 61 -12.80 -34.17 8.10
C ASP A 61 -12.19 -33.44 6.88
N GLY A 62 -10.86 -33.26 6.91
CA GLY A 62 -10.12 -32.60 5.83
C GLY A 62 -10.18 -33.32 4.48
N GLU A 63 -10.27 -34.65 4.47
CA GLU A 63 -10.39 -35.45 3.24
C GLU A 63 -11.77 -35.28 2.60
N ALA A 64 -12.83 -35.22 3.41
CA ALA A 64 -14.16 -34.89 2.93
C ALA A 64 -14.24 -33.46 2.36
N ILE A 65 -13.57 -32.50 3.00
CA ILE A 65 -13.47 -31.12 2.48
C ILE A 65 -12.70 -31.11 1.15
N ALA A 66 -11.58 -31.83 1.04
CA ALA A 66 -10.81 -31.96 -0.20
C ALA A 66 -11.67 -32.53 -1.34
N ALA A 67 -12.44 -33.58 -1.05
CA ALA A 67 -13.34 -34.20 -2.01
C ALA A 67 -14.48 -33.26 -2.44
N ALA A 68 -15.04 -32.47 -1.51
CA ALA A 68 -16.07 -31.48 -1.81
C ALA A 68 -15.53 -30.29 -2.62
N TYR A 69 -14.27 -29.88 -2.40
CA TYR A 69 -13.63 -28.81 -3.14
C TYR A 69 -13.33 -29.19 -4.60
N ALA A 70 -13.00 -30.45 -4.85
CA ALA A 70 -12.67 -30.96 -6.19
C ALA A 70 -13.82 -30.75 -7.20
N GLY A 71 -13.45 -30.55 -8.47
CA GLY A 71 -14.43 -30.36 -9.55
C GLY A 71 -14.82 -28.89 -9.75
N ALA A 72 -16.12 -28.58 -9.76
CA ALA A 72 -16.63 -27.27 -10.19
C ALA A 72 -16.10 -26.09 -9.34
N LEU A 73 -15.97 -26.27 -8.02
CA LEU A 73 -15.47 -25.21 -7.14
C LEU A 73 -13.96 -24.97 -7.33
N GLN A 74 -13.18 -26.03 -7.47
CA GLN A 74 -11.76 -25.93 -7.84
C GLN A 74 -11.58 -25.26 -9.20
N THR A 75 -12.34 -25.66 -10.23
CA THR A 75 -12.28 -25.04 -11.56
C THR A 75 -12.61 -23.56 -11.49
N LEU A 76 -13.67 -23.18 -10.78
CA LEU A 76 -14.02 -21.77 -10.60
C LEU A 76 -12.92 -21.00 -9.86
N THR A 77 -12.30 -21.61 -8.84
CA THR A 77 -11.18 -20.98 -8.11
C THR A 77 -10.00 -20.71 -9.04
N GLN A 78 -9.64 -21.68 -9.89
CA GLN A 78 -8.55 -21.55 -10.86
C GLN A 78 -8.84 -20.51 -11.95
N GLU A 79 -10.10 -20.44 -12.43
CA GLU A 79 -10.54 -19.36 -13.35
C GLU A 79 -10.34 -17.99 -12.72
N ILE A 80 -10.70 -17.83 -11.44
CA ILE A 80 -10.52 -16.58 -10.71
C ILE A 80 -9.04 -16.24 -10.52
N ASP A 81 -8.21 -17.22 -10.19
CA ASP A 81 -6.77 -17.02 -10.05
C ASP A 81 -6.14 -16.52 -11.36
N GLU A 82 -6.47 -17.16 -12.48
CA GLU A 82 -5.97 -16.77 -13.81
C GLU A 82 -6.46 -15.37 -14.21
N THR A 83 -7.76 -15.10 -14.01
CA THR A 83 -8.37 -13.82 -14.42
C THR A 83 -7.86 -12.63 -13.60
N ASN A 84 -7.57 -12.84 -12.32
CA ASN A 84 -7.29 -11.76 -11.37
C ASN A 84 -5.83 -11.71 -10.92
N ASN A 85 -4.98 -12.59 -11.44
CA ASN A 85 -3.61 -12.75 -10.99
C ASN A 85 -3.55 -13.00 -9.47
N LEU A 86 -4.26 -14.03 -9.00
CA LEU A 86 -4.34 -14.45 -7.59
C LEU A 86 -3.85 -15.90 -7.40
N GLU A 87 -3.82 -16.37 -6.15
CA GLU A 87 -3.45 -17.75 -5.78
C GLU A 87 -4.42 -18.38 -4.77
N LEU A 88 -5.71 -18.07 -4.87
CA LEU A 88 -6.75 -18.57 -3.98
C LEU A 88 -6.83 -20.10 -3.97
N HIS A 89 -6.55 -20.75 -5.11
CA HIS A 89 -6.50 -22.21 -5.19
C HIS A 89 -5.42 -22.79 -4.28
N ASN A 90 -4.23 -22.18 -4.29
CA ASN A 90 -3.11 -22.61 -3.47
C ASN A 90 -3.41 -22.37 -1.98
N ASP A 91 -3.95 -21.18 -1.65
CA ASP A 91 -4.37 -20.86 -0.28
C ASP A 91 -5.38 -21.87 0.27
N VAL A 92 -6.37 -22.29 -0.54
CA VAL A 92 -7.36 -23.30 -0.16
C VAL A 92 -6.71 -24.69 0.00
N GLN A 93 -5.84 -25.10 -0.91
CA GLN A 93 -5.17 -26.40 -0.84
C GLN A 93 -4.25 -26.52 0.39
N ILE A 94 -3.49 -25.47 0.69
CA ILE A 94 -2.65 -25.41 1.90
C ILE A 94 -3.53 -25.56 3.14
N ALA A 95 -4.61 -24.78 3.25
CA ALA A 95 -5.50 -24.86 4.40
C ALA A 95 -6.21 -26.23 4.55
N ILE A 96 -6.59 -26.87 3.45
CA ILE A 96 -7.13 -28.24 3.49
C ILE A 96 -6.08 -29.23 4.01
N ASN A 97 -4.82 -29.10 3.57
CA ASN A 97 -3.73 -29.94 4.06
C ASN A 97 -3.44 -29.68 5.54
N ASP A 98 -3.52 -28.44 6.01
CA ASP A 98 -3.39 -28.10 7.44
C ASP A 98 -4.47 -28.83 8.27
N ILE A 99 -5.72 -28.89 7.79
CA ILE A 99 -6.80 -29.68 8.44
C ILE A 99 -6.47 -31.17 8.44
N ILE A 100 -6.02 -31.73 7.30
CA ILE A 100 -5.67 -33.17 7.18
C ILE A 100 -4.53 -33.55 8.14
N ASN A 101 -3.58 -32.63 8.35
CA ASN A 101 -2.40 -32.85 9.18
C ASN A 101 -2.59 -32.44 10.65
N ASP A 102 -3.81 -32.03 11.05
CA ASP A 102 -4.12 -31.55 12.40
C ASP A 102 -3.30 -30.31 12.83
N ASP A 103 -2.91 -29.46 11.86
CA ASP A 103 -2.20 -28.20 12.09
C ASP A 103 -3.20 -27.04 12.19
N GLU A 104 -3.58 -26.68 13.43
CA GLU A 104 -4.57 -25.64 13.73
C GLU A 104 -5.86 -25.77 12.89
N PRO A 105 -6.54 -26.93 12.91
CA PRO A 105 -7.63 -27.25 11.97
C PRO A 105 -8.80 -26.25 12.03
N ALA A 106 -9.05 -25.65 13.20
CA ALA A 106 -10.07 -24.62 13.36
C ALA A 106 -9.73 -23.33 12.59
N LEU A 107 -8.47 -22.88 12.61
CA LEU A 107 -8.02 -21.70 11.86
C LEU A 107 -7.97 -21.99 10.36
N ALA A 108 -7.43 -23.16 9.99
CA ALA A 108 -7.37 -23.60 8.60
C ALA A 108 -8.77 -23.72 7.97
N ALA A 109 -9.77 -24.20 8.72
CA ALA A 109 -11.17 -24.21 8.29
C ALA A 109 -11.74 -22.81 7.98
N GLN A 110 -11.30 -21.76 8.70
CA GLN A 110 -11.68 -20.38 8.37
C GLN A 110 -10.97 -19.87 7.12
N VAL A 111 -9.69 -20.23 6.91
CA VAL A 111 -8.97 -19.93 5.67
C VAL A 111 -9.70 -20.51 4.47
N VAL A 112 -10.13 -21.79 4.53
CA VAL A 112 -10.94 -22.41 3.47
C VAL A 112 -12.23 -21.63 3.24
N ASP A 113 -13.02 -21.37 4.29
CA ASP A 113 -14.33 -20.71 4.18
C ASP A 113 -14.23 -19.32 3.55
N LYS A 114 -13.37 -18.45 4.08
CA LYS A 114 -13.31 -17.04 3.67
C LYS A 114 -12.60 -16.86 2.34
N THR A 115 -11.59 -17.68 2.04
CA THR A 115 -10.93 -17.65 0.73
C THR A 115 -11.92 -18.05 -0.37
N LEU A 116 -12.78 -19.04 -0.13
CA LEU A 116 -13.83 -19.40 -1.07
C LEU A 116 -14.91 -18.32 -1.20
N GLN A 117 -15.23 -17.58 -0.13
CA GLN A 117 -16.09 -16.39 -0.26
C GLN A 117 -15.46 -15.33 -1.18
N ARG A 118 -14.13 -15.14 -1.13
CA ARG A 118 -13.39 -14.28 -2.07
C ARG A 118 -13.50 -14.77 -3.51
N VAL A 119 -13.48 -16.08 -3.76
CA VAL A 119 -13.71 -16.65 -5.11
C VAL A 119 -15.06 -16.21 -5.67
N PHE A 120 -16.14 -16.33 -4.89
CA PHE A 120 -17.47 -15.90 -5.34
C PHE A 120 -17.58 -14.37 -5.48
N TYR A 121 -16.96 -13.60 -4.58
CA TYR A 121 -16.88 -12.15 -4.71
C TYR A 121 -16.23 -11.73 -6.03
N GLN A 122 -15.06 -12.28 -6.37
CA GLN A 122 -14.36 -11.98 -7.61
C GLN A 122 -15.13 -12.49 -8.84
N SER A 123 -15.80 -13.63 -8.73
CA SER A 123 -16.66 -14.15 -9.80
C SER A 123 -17.75 -13.16 -10.20
N ILE A 124 -18.42 -12.54 -9.21
CA ILE A 124 -19.43 -11.49 -9.46
C ILE A 124 -18.76 -10.24 -10.03
N TRP A 125 -17.63 -9.82 -9.46
CA TRP A 125 -16.91 -8.62 -9.91
C TRP A 125 -16.50 -8.71 -11.39
N ASN A 126 -15.94 -9.84 -11.81
CA ASN A 126 -15.47 -10.07 -13.17
C ASN A 126 -16.62 -10.10 -14.16
N ARG A 127 -17.70 -10.82 -13.84
CA ARG A 127 -18.87 -10.94 -14.71
C ARG A 127 -19.60 -9.62 -14.87
N ILE A 128 -19.76 -8.83 -13.80
CA ILE A 128 -20.29 -7.47 -13.88
C ILE A 128 -19.34 -6.53 -14.67
N SER A 129 -18.02 -6.75 -14.63
CA SER A 129 -17.06 -6.01 -15.48
C SER A 129 -17.23 -6.36 -16.95
N ALA A 130 -17.33 -7.64 -17.27
CA ALA A 130 -17.54 -8.10 -18.64
C ALA A 130 -18.85 -7.58 -19.23
N ILE A 131 -19.93 -7.54 -18.45
CA ILE A 131 -21.20 -6.95 -18.93
C ILE A 131 -21.02 -5.50 -19.38
N ARG A 132 -20.23 -4.71 -18.65
CA ARG A 132 -19.89 -3.34 -19.04
C ARG A 132 -19.06 -3.32 -20.32
N ASP A 133 -17.95 -4.08 -20.34
CA ASP A 133 -16.97 -4.04 -21.43
C ASP A 133 -17.54 -4.55 -22.75
N GLU A 134 -18.45 -5.52 -22.67
CA GLU A 134 -19.09 -6.13 -23.82
C GLU A 134 -20.46 -5.52 -24.13
N PHE A 135 -20.88 -4.49 -23.39
CA PHE A 135 -22.24 -3.94 -23.51
C PHE A 135 -22.55 -3.51 -24.94
N GLU A 136 -21.65 -2.84 -25.64
CA GLU A 136 -21.94 -2.34 -26.99
C GLU A 136 -21.91 -3.44 -28.06
N THR A 137 -21.08 -4.46 -27.87
CA THR A 137 -20.72 -5.41 -28.93
C THR A 137 -21.40 -6.77 -28.80
N ALA A 138 -21.69 -7.23 -27.58
CA ALA A 138 -22.33 -8.52 -27.33
C ALA A 138 -23.86 -8.48 -27.50
N SER A 139 -24.44 -9.65 -27.76
CA SER A 139 -25.90 -9.80 -27.83
C SER A 139 -26.54 -9.70 -26.44
N SER A 140 -27.79 -9.22 -26.36
CA SER A 140 -28.55 -9.20 -25.10
C SER A 140 -28.62 -10.57 -24.44
N SER A 141 -28.81 -11.65 -25.21
CA SER A 141 -28.81 -13.01 -24.68
C SER A 141 -27.48 -13.42 -24.05
N THR A 142 -26.35 -12.99 -24.63
CA THR A 142 -25.01 -13.25 -24.08
C THR A 142 -24.82 -12.52 -22.76
N LEU A 143 -25.14 -11.22 -22.72
CA LEU A 143 -25.01 -10.41 -21.51
C LEU A 143 -25.93 -10.91 -20.38
N VAL A 144 -27.16 -11.34 -20.72
CA VAL A 144 -28.09 -11.94 -19.76
C VAL A 144 -27.55 -13.24 -19.19
N GLN A 145 -26.87 -14.07 -19.99
CA GLN A 145 -26.22 -15.27 -19.49
C GLN A 145 -25.11 -14.94 -18.47
N ILE A 146 -24.26 -13.94 -18.76
CA ILE A 146 -23.21 -13.47 -17.83
C ILE A 146 -23.83 -12.92 -16.53
N LEU A 147 -24.99 -12.26 -16.63
CA LEU A 147 -25.76 -11.80 -15.47
C LEU A 147 -26.31 -12.97 -14.64
N ASP A 148 -26.91 -13.98 -15.29
CA ASP A 148 -27.41 -15.19 -14.62
C ASP A 148 -26.29 -15.91 -13.84
N GLU A 149 -25.08 -15.93 -14.41
CA GLU A 149 -23.90 -16.48 -13.76
C GLU A 149 -23.49 -15.68 -12.51
N SER A 150 -23.57 -14.34 -12.58
CA SER A 150 -23.31 -13.44 -11.45
C SER A 150 -24.33 -13.64 -10.33
N GLU A 151 -25.62 -13.74 -10.68
CA GLU A 151 -26.70 -14.01 -9.72
C GLU A 151 -26.53 -15.39 -9.07
N ALA A 152 -26.09 -16.40 -9.82
CA ALA A 152 -25.80 -17.71 -9.26
C ALA A 152 -24.63 -17.66 -8.26
N ALA A 153 -23.54 -16.97 -8.58
CA ALA A 153 -22.41 -16.80 -7.67
C ALA A 153 -22.80 -16.04 -6.39
N PHE A 154 -23.68 -15.05 -6.50
CA PHE A 154 -24.19 -14.29 -5.36
C PHE A 154 -24.89 -15.16 -4.30
N GLN A 155 -25.51 -16.28 -4.70
CA GLN A 155 -26.15 -17.21 -3.76
C GLN A 155 -25.19 -17.79 -2.71
N ALA A 156 -23.90 -17.91 -3.03
CA ALA A 156 -22.90 -18.40 -2.07
C ALA A 156 -22.63 -17.41 -0.93
N ILE A 157 -22.73 -16.10 -1.20
CA ILE A 157 -22.30 -15.05 -0.26
C ILE A 157 -23.46 -14.17 0.23
N SER A 158 -24.68 -14.38 -0.24
CA SER A 158 -25.86 -13.59 0.12
C SER A 158 -26.09 -13.49 1.64
N ALA A 159 -25.85 -14.59 2.37
CA ALA A 159 -25.95 -14.60 3.83
C ALA A 159 -24.88 -13.73 4.53
N THR A 160 -23.66 -13.64 3.97
CA THR A 160 -22.63 -12.71 4.45
C THR A 160 -23.05 -11.26 4.15
N VAL A 161 -23.63 -11.02 2.99
CA VAL A 161 -24.07 -9.69 2.53
C VAL A 161 -25.29 -9.17 3.30
N ALA A 162 -26.17 -10.05 3.78
CA ALA A 162 -27.36 -9.71 4.55
C ALA A 162 -27.10 -9.33 6.03
N ARG A 163 -25.84 -9.41 6.49
CA ARG A 163 -25.48 -9.15 7.90
C ARG A 163 -25.72 -7.69 8.28
N GLU A 164 -26.06 -7.45 9.56
CA GLU A 164 -26.16 -6.07 10.05
C GLU A 164 -24.81 -5.37 10.10
N ASN A 165 -24.82 -4.03 10.03
CA ASN A 165 -23.61 -3.24 10.20
C ASN A 165 -22.93 -3.58 11.53
N GLN A 166 -21.61 -3.43 11.55
CA GLN A 166 -20.85 -3.30 12.79
C GLN A 166 -20.34 -1.86 12.85
N VAL A 167 -20.53 -1.17 13.96
CA VAL A 167 -20.19 0.25 14.12
C VAL A 167 -19.35 0.47 15.38
N LEU A 168 -18.52 1.51 15.37
CA LEU A 168 -17.71 1.90 16.51
C LEU A 168 -18.62 2.39 17.64
N SER A 169 -18.34 1.98 18.88
CA SER A 169 -19.09 2.45 20.05
C SER A 169 -18.86 3.95 20.27
N VAL A 170 -19.77 4.61 21.01
CA VAL A 170 -19.68 6.05 21.30
C VAL A 170 -18.37 6.45 21.98
N ASP A 171 -17.84 5.60 22.86
CA ASP A 171 -16.56 5.80 23.53
C ASP A 171 -15.34 5.39 22.67
N LYS A 172 -15.59 4.82 21.48
CA LYS A 172 -14.60 4.37 20.50
C LYS A 172 -13.67 3.26 20.98
N GLN A 173 -14.05 2.55 22.05
CA GLN A 173 -13.24 1.47 22.62
C GLN A 173 -13.67 0.07 22.16
N SER A 174 -14.84 -0.05 21.54
CA SER A 174 -15.40 -1.33 21.11
C SER A 174 -16.20 -1.18 19.82
N LEU A 175 -16.73 -2.29 19.31
CA LEU A 175 -17.56 -2.35 18.13
C LEU A 175 -18.90 -3.00 18.51
N GLU A 176 -20.01 -2.41 18.09
CA GLU A 176 -21.38 -2.89 18.38
C GLU A 176 -22.20 -3.12 17.11
N ALA A 177 -23.24 -3.94 17.23
CA ALA A 177 -24.16 -4.23 16.13
C ALA A 177 -24.99 -2.98 15.81
N GLY A 178 -24.97 -2.57 14.54
CA GLY A 178 -25.75 -1.45 14.02
C GLY A 178 -27.03 -1.89 13.31
N THR A 179 -27.65 -0.96 12.57
CA THR A 179 -28.83 -1.29 11.76
C THR A 179 -28.46 -2.15 10.57
N ASN A 180 -29.37 -3.03 10.14
CA ASN A 180 -29.18 -3.79 8.90
C ASN A 180 -29.26 -2.87 7.67
N PRO A 181 -28.20 -2.79 6.84
CA PRO A 181 -28.19 -1.94 5.65
C PRO A 181 -29.01 -2.48 4.46
N GLY A 182 -29.49 -3.73 4.49
CA GLY A 182 -30.27 -4.34 3.42
C GLY A 182 -29.48 -4.55 2.12
N LEU A 183 -28.16 -4.78 2.22
CA LEU A 183 -27.26 -4.86 1.05
C LEU A 183 -27.61 -6.02 0.11
N ASP A 184 -28.12 -7.13 0.65
CA ASP A 184 -28.51 -8.29 -0.14
C ASP A 184 -29.73 -7.98 -1.02
N THR A 185 -30.70 -7.24 -0.46
CA THR A 185 -31.86 -6.73 -1.18
C THR A 185 -31.42 -5.73 -2.25
N LEU A 186 -30.55 -4.78 -1.88
CA LEU A 186 -30.03 -3.78 -2.81
C LEU A 186 -29.31 -4.42 -4.02
N VAL A 187 -28.45 -5.41 -3.78
CA VAL A 187 -27.77 -6.16 -4.86
C VAL A 187 -28.77 -6.91 -5.75
N THR A 188 -29.78 -7.57 -5.15
CA THR A 188 -30.81 -8.29 -5.90
C THR A 188 -31.63 -7.36 -6.80
N GLU A 189 -32.01 -6.19 -6.27
CA GLU A 189 -32.72 -5.18 -7.06
C GLU A 189 -31.84 -4.59 -8.18
N SER A 190 -30.55 -4.38 -7.92
CA SER A 190 -29.60 -3.94 -8.94
C SER A 190 -29.45 -4.96 -10.08
N PHE A 191 -29.37 -6.26 -9.78
CA PHE A 191 -29.37 -7.29 -10.82
C PHE A 191 -30.62 -7.20 -11.70
N ALA A 192 -31.80 -6.97 -11.10
CA ALA A 192 -33.04 -6.80 -11.88
C ALA A 192 -33.01 -5.56 -12.77
N ARG A 193 -32.46 -4.44 -12.29
CA ARG A 193 -32.29 -3.21 -13.09
C ARG A 193 -31.30 -3.40 -14.24
N VAL A 194 -30.15 -4.05 -13.98
CA VAL A 194 -29.21 -4.44 -15.04
C VAL A 194 -29.92 -5.31 -16.06
N ARG A 195 -30.64 -6.36 -15.65
CA ARG A 195 -31.38 -7.24 -16.55
C ARG A 195 -32.32 -6.50 -17.50
N THR A 196 -33.04 -5.50 -16.99
CA THR A 196 -33.91 -4.65 -17.83
C THR A 196 -33.09 -3.84 -18.85
N ALA A 197 -31.99 -3.22 -18.42
CA ALA A 197 -31.10 -2.46 -19.31
C ALA A 197 -30.45 -3.35 -20.40
N LEU A 198 -30.21 -4.63 -20.13
CA LEU A 198 -29.66 -5.56 -21.13
C LEU A 198 -30.59 -5.82 -22.33
N ASN A 199 -31.86 -5.41 -22.27
CA ASN A 199 -32.74 -5.42 -23.45
C ASN A 199 -32.31 -4.41 -24.52
N LYS A 200 -31.56 -3.37 -24.14
CA LYS A 200 -31.05 -2.32 -25.05
C LYS A 200 -32.15 -1.57 -25.81
N ASP A 201 -33.30 -1.37 -25.18
CA ASP A 201 -34.42 -0.62 -25.76
C ASP A 201 -34.04 0.84 -26.02
N ASN A 202 -33.19 1.41 -25.15
CA ASN A 202 -32.50 2.67 -25.36
C ASN A 202 -31.02 2.51 -24.99
N ALA A 203 -30.23 1.94 -25.91
CA ALA A 203 -28.86 1.51 -25.66
C ALA A 203 -27.96 2.54 -24.92
N ALA A 204 -28.06 3.84 -25.21
CA ALA A 204 -27.25 4.85 -24.52
C ALA A 204 -27.68 5.07 -23.05
N GLU A 205 -28.98 5.09 -22.79
CA GLU A 205 -29.50 5.20 -21.42
C GLU A 205 -29.28 3.91 -20.65
N ASP A 206 -29.55 2.77 -21.29
CA ASP A 206 -29.35 1.45 -20.72
C ASP A 206 -27.88 1.21 -20.34
N PHE A 207 -26.94 1.67 -21.17
CA PHE A 207 -25.52 1.61 -20.82
C PHE A 207 -25.21 2.46 -19.58
N SER A 208 -25.79 3.66 -19.48
CA SER A 208 -25.64 4.53 -18.30
C SER A 208 -26.20 3.84 -17.04
N VAL A 209 -27.33 3.13 -17.15
CA VAL A 209 -27.89 2.32 -16.06
C VAL A 209 -26.93 1.19 -15.66
N VAL A 210 -26.39 0.43 -16.62
CA VAL A 210 -25.42 -0.63 -16.33
C VAL A 210 -24.16 -0.08 -15.64
N GLN A 211 -23.68 1.09 -16.07
CA GLN A 211 -22.52 1.78 -15.50
C GLN A 211 -22.75 2.19 -14.04
N VAL A 212 -23.96 2.66 -13.69
CA VAL A 212 -24.31 3.01 -12.30
C VAL A 212 -24.53 1.75 -11.45
N GLU A 213 -25.35 0.80 -11.92
CA GLU A 213 -25.73 -0.37 -11.13
C GLU A 213 -24.56 -1.32 -10.85
N ARG A 214 -23.52 -1.33 -11.71
CA ARG A 214 -22.30 -2.07 -11.41
C ARG A 214 -21.63 -1.61 -10.11
N TYR A 215 -21.65 -0.30 -9.81
CA TYR A 215 -21.10 0.22 -8.57
C TYR A 215 -21.99 -0.14 -7.39
N THR A 216 -23.32 -0.06 -7.55
CA THR A 216 -24.27 -0.52 -6.53
C THR A 216 -23.95 -1.95 -6.11
N ILE A 217 -23.79 -2.86 -7.07
CA ILE A 217 -23.49 -4.28 -6.80
C ILE A 217 -22.12 -4.39 -6.11
N ARG A 218 -21.07 -3.91 -6.76
CA ARG A 218 -19.68 -4.08 -6.30
C ARG A 218 -19.42 -3.49 -4.94
N MET A 219 -19.87 -2.27 -4.70
CA MET A 219 -19.62 -1.56 -3.45
C MET A 219 -20.51 -2.04 -2.32
N SER A 220 -21.71 -2.55 -2.61
CA SER A 220 -22.51 -3.27 -1.60
C SER A 220 -21.80 -4.54 -1.14
N LEU A 221 -21.16 -5.28 -2.06
CA LEU A 221 -20.34 -6.43 -1.71
C LEU A 221 -19.09 -6.01 -0.92
N ALA A 222 -18.36 -4.98 -1.37
CA ALA A 222 -17.20 -4.46 -0.64
C ALA A 222 -17.58 -4.01 0.78
N ARG A 223 -18.73 -3.33 0.93
CA ARG A 223 -19.28 -2.94 2.23
C ARG A 223 -19.58 -4.13 3.13
N ALA A 224 -20.13 -5.22 2.58
CA ALA A 224 -20.38 -6.43 3.36
C ALA A 224 -19.08 -7.02 3.94
N TYR A 225 -17.98 -7.00 3.18
CA TYR A 225 -16.68 -7.48 3.66
C TYR A 225 -16.00 -6.48 4.61
N TYR A 226 -16.19 -5.17 4.44
CA TYR A 226 -15.82 -4.17 5.45
C TYR A 226 -16.55 -4.43 6.78
N ILE A 227 -17.87 -4.67 6.74
CA ILE A 227 -18.65 -5.08 7.91
C ILE A 227 -18.11 -6.38 8.50
N GLY A 228 -17.70 -7.33 7.65
CA GLY A 228 -17.01 -8.55 8.05
C GLY A 228 -15.78 -8.25 8.89
N VAL A 229 -14.82 -7.46 8.37
CA VAL A 229 -13.61 -7.05 9.10
C VAL A 229 -13.96 -6.46 10.46
N LEU A 230 -14.89 -5.51 10.52
CA LEU A 230 -15.29 -4.89 11.78
C LEU A 230 -15.92 -5.88 12.76
N ARG A 231 -16.77 -6.79 12.27
CA ARG A 231 -17.40 -7.82 13.10
C ARG A 231 -16.35 -8.74 13.73
N GLU A 232 -15.34 -9.12 12.95
CA GLU A 232 -14.26 -9.97 13.47
C GLU A 232 -13.34 -9.21 14.44
N LEU A 233 -13.07 -7.91 14.21
CA LEU A 233 -12.41 -7.07 15.20
C LEU A 233 -13.20 -6.98 16.51
N ALA A 234 -14.53 -6.91 16.45
CA ALA A 234 -15.37 -6.97 17.64
C ALA A 234 -15.20 -8.30 18.39
N GLY A 235 -15.13 -9.42 17.65
CA GLY A 235 -14.82 -10.74 18.18
C GLY A 235 -13.48 -10.77 18.92
N VAL A 236 -12.43 -10.16 18.36
CA VAL A 236 -11.13 -10.05 19.03
C VAL A 236 -11.24 -9.26 20.33
N ILE A 237 -11.83 -8.07 20.30
CA ILE A 237 -11.93 -7.20 21.50
C ILE A 237 -12.70 -7.89 22.63
N ASN A 238 -13.77 -8.61 22.30
CA ASN A 238 -14.61 -9.30 23.28
C ASN A 238 -13.91 -10.52 23.91
N ASN A 239 -13.05 -11.21 23.15
CA ASN A 239 -12.49 -12.49 23.56
C ASN A 239 -11.01 -12.43 23.98
N ARG A 240 -10.23 -11.41 23.60
CA ARG A 240 -8.77 -11.37 23.84
C ARG A 240 -8.32 -11.52 25.29
N ASN A 241 -9.21 -11.28 26.26
CA ASN A 241 -8.94 -11.44 27.69
C ASN A 241 -9.65 -12.65 28.34
N ALA A 242 -10.52 -13.35 27.60
CA ALA A 242 -11.42 -14.38 28.12
C ALA A 242 -11.29 -15.73 27.40
N ASP A 243 -11.14 -15.69 26.07
CA ASP A 243 -11.03 -16.85 25.20
C ASP A 243 -10.01 -16.54 24.10
N LEU A 244 -8.76 -16.94 24.32
CA LEU A 244 -7.67 -16.68 23.38
C LEU A 244 -7.83 -17.46 22.06
N GLU A 245 -8.46 -18.63 22.09
CA GLU A 245 -8.68 -19.43 20.89
C GLU A 245 -9.70 -18.74 19.98
N GLU A 246 -10.85 -18.34 20.54
CA GLU A 246 -11.87 -17.59 19.80
C GLU A 246 -11.35 -16.23 19.31
N ALA A 247 -10.53 -15.53 20.12
CA ALA A 247 -9.90 -14.28 19.71
C ALA A 247 -8.94 -14.47 18.51
N ARG A 248 -8.17 -15.56 18.48
CA ARG A 248 -7.29 -15.89 17.34
C ARG A 248 -8.09 -16.27 16.10
N ILE A 249 -9.19 -17.01 16.26
CA ILE A 249 -10.13 -17.31 15.16
C ILE A 249 -10.68 -16.01 14.56
N ALA A 250 -11.19 -15.12 15.40
CA ALA A 250 -11.71 -13.82 14.96
C ALA A 250 -10.62 -12.97 14.27
N GLN A 251 -9.41 -12.91 14.84
CA GLN A 251 -8.30 -12.19 14.20
C GLN A 251 -8.01 -12.76 12.80
N LYS A 252 -7.97 -14.09 12.65
CA LYS A 252 -7.73 -14.74 11.36
C LYS A 252 -8.86 -14.50 10.36
N GLU A 253 -10.12 -14.55 10.79
CA GLU A 253 -11.25 -14.22 9.93
C GLU A 253 -11.20 -12.75 9.46
N GLY A 254 -10.86 -11.82 10.36
CA GLY A 254 -10.68 -10.40 10.03
C GLY A 254 -9.55 -10.17 9.02
N GLU A 255 -8.44 -10.88 9.18
CA GLU A 255 -7.29 -10.88 8.25
C GLU A 255 -7.69 -11.29 6.83
N ILE A 256 -8.43 -12.40 6.68
CA ILE A 256 -8.82 -12.90 5.37
C ILE A 256 -9.90 -12.02 4.72
N PHE A 257 -10.87 -11.53 5.51
CA PHE A 257 -11.85 -10.56 4.99
C PHE A 257 -11.18 -9.27 4.55
N TYR A 258 -10.16 -8.80 5.27
CA TYR A 258 -9.41 -7.63 4.87
C TYR A 258 -8.72 -7.83 3.52
N ARG A 259 -8.15 -9.01 3.22
CA ARG A 259 -7.56 -9.32 1.89
C ARG A 259 -8.53 -9.09 0.72
N ILE A 260 -9.85 -9.19 0.95
CA ILE A 260 -10.87 -8.99 -0.09
C ILE A 260 -10.98 -7.50 -0.45
N ILE A 261 -10.89 -6.63 0.55
CA ILE A 261 -11.06 -5.17 0.41
C ILE A 261 -9.74 -4.40 0.43
N GLU A 262 -8.61 -5.05 0.70
CA GLU A 262 -7.27 -4.46 0.76
C GLU A 262 -6.96 -3.54 -0.44
N PRO A 263 -7.25 -3.91 -1.70
CA PRO A 263 -6.99 -3.02 -2.85
C PRO A 263 -7.77 -1.69 -2.83
N LEU A 264 -8.87 -1.62 -2.06
CA LEU A 264 -9.65 -0.39 -1.90
C LEU A 264 -9.03 0.56 -0.86
N ILE A 265 -8.18 0.03 0.03
CA ILE A 265 -7.56 0.78 1.12
C ILE A 265 -6.12 1.15 0.74
N SER A 266 -5.35 0.18 0.25
CA SER A 266 -3.90 0.32 0.04
C SER A 266 -3.49 1.34 -1.03
N ARG A 267 -4.40 1.67 -1.96
CA ARG A 267 -4.12 2.66 -3.02
C ARG A 267 -3.99 4.08 -2.45
N ASP A 268 -4.92 4.46 -1.58
CA ASP A 268 -5.04 5.83 -1.09
C ASP A 268 -4.73 5.95 0.43
N ASN A 269 -4.35 4.84 1.06
CA ASN A 269 -3.79 4.78 2.42
C ASN A 269 -2.79 3.61 2.58
N PRO A 270 -1.67 3.60 1.84
CA PRO A 270 -0.67 2.53 1.90
C PRO A 270 -0.05 2.32 3.28
N ALA A 271 0.24 3.39 4.03
CA ALA A 271 0.76 3.26 5.40
C ALA A 271 -0.29 2.69 6.37
N GLY A 272 -1.55 3.14 6.27
CA GLY A 272 -2.64 2.55 7.03
C GLY A 272 -2.91 1.08 6.67
N ASN A 273 -2.72 0.69 5.41
CA ASN A 273 -2.77 -0.72 5.01
C ASN A 273 -1.69 -1.55 5.73
N LEU A 274 -0.45 -1.06 5.82
CA LEU A 274 0.61 -1.73 6.58
C LEU A 274 0.24 -1.83 8.07
N TYR A 275 -0.30 -0.76 8.64
CA TYR A 275 -0.78 -0.74 10.03
C TYR A 275 -1.85 -1.82 10.27
N ILE A 276 -2.90 -1.85 9.45
CA ILE A 276 -4.00 -2.82 9.55
C ILE A 276 -3.46 -4.24 9.45
N LYS A 277 -2.62 -4.53 8.44
CA LYS A 277 -2.03 -5.87 8.23
C LYS A 277 -1.21 -6.31 9.45
N ALA A 278 -0.38 -5.42 9.99
CA ALA A 278 0.45 -5.73 11.15
C ALA A 278 -0.38 -6.11 12.38
N ARG A 279 -1.54 -5.46 12.59
CA ARG A 279 -2.45 -5.75 13.72
C ARG A 279 -3.29 -7.01 13.50
N LEU A 280 -3.66 -7.31 12.26
CA LEU A 280 -4.43 -8.52 11.92
C LEU A 280 -3.60 -9.81 11.94
N VAL A 281 -2.27 -9.73 12.11
CA VAL A 281 -1.43 -10.90 12.39
C VAL A 281 -0.66 -10.79 13.70
N GLY A 282 -0.63 -9.61 14.32
CA GLY A 282 0.17 -9.29 15.52
C GLY A 282 -0.44 -9.70 16.86
N ASP A 283 0.07 -9.10 17.93
CA ASP A 283 -0.47 -9.29 19.28
C ASP A 283 -1.92 -8.76 19.35
N LEU A 284 -2.82 -9.53 19.96
CA LEU A 284 -4.23 -9.17 20.17
C LEU A 284 -4.38 -7.93 21.06
N ALA A 285 -3.40 -7.64 21.90
CA ALA A 285 -3.37 -6.46 22.75
C ALA A 285 -3.21 -5.15 21.94
N ASP A 286 -2.54 -5.22 20.78
CA ASP A 286 -2.24 -4.06 19.95
C ASP A 286 -3.42 -3.61 19.07
N ILE A 287 -4.48 -4.42 19.01
CA ILE A 287 -5.69 -4.07 18.25
C ILE A 287 -6.47 -2.98 19.00
N LYS A 288 -6.47 -1.77 18.41
CA LYS A 288 -7.23 -0.60 18.83
C LYS A 288 -8.27 -0.27 17.76
N VAL A 289 -9.56 -0.48 18.05
CA VAL A 289 -10.64 -0.42 17.03
C VAL A 289 -10.83 0.96 16.40
N ASP A 290 -10.69 2.06 17.14
CA ASP A 290 -10.78 3.42 16.59
C ASP A 290 -9.71 3.68 15.53
N GLU A 291 -8.47 3.22 15.78
CA GLU A 291 -7.35 3.34 14.84
C GLU A 291 -7.60 2.48 13.60
N MET A 292 -8.03 1.22 13.77
CA MET A 292 -8.37 0.34 12.64
C MET A 292 -9.48 0.92 11.75
N VAL A 293 -10.57 1.42 12.35
CA VAL A 293 -11.69 2.05 11.61
C VAL A 293 -11.23 3.35 10.93
N SER A 294 -10.36 4.12 11.59
CA SER A 294 -9.80 5.35 11.03
C SER A 294 -8.95 5.08 9.80
N GLU A 295 -8.07 4.08 9.84
CA GLU A 295 -7.25 3.71 8.67
C GLU A 295 -8.07 3.18 7.51
N LEU A 296 -9.08 2.35 7.78
CA LEU A 296 -10.01 1.88 6.75
C LEU A 296 -10.78 3.06 6.11
N SER A 297 -11.27 3.98 6.95
CA SER A 297 -12.01 5.15 6.48
C SER A 297 -11.15 6.08 5.64
N LYS A 298 -9.90 6.33 6.04
CA LYS A 298 -8.96 7.18 5.29
C LYS A 298 -8.76 6.66 3.86
N GLY A 299 -8.52 5.35 3.69
CA GLY A 299 -8.39 4.75 2.36
C GLY A 299 -9.66 4.92 1.52
N LEU A 300 -10.84 4.73 2.11
CA LEU A 300 -12.11 4.90 1.41
C LEU A 300 -12.43 6.36 1.06
N ILE A 301 -12.05 7.33 1.90
CA ILE A 301 -12.18 8.78 1.57
C ILE A 301 -11.37 9.10 0.32
N GLY A 302 -10.14 8.59 0.23
CA GLY A 302 -9.31 8.72 -0.97
C GLY A 302 -9.99 8.17 -2.23
N ARG A 303 -10.65 7.00 -2.13
CA ARG A 303 -11.46 6.45 -3.23
C ARG A 303 -12.57 7.41 -3.65
N VAL A 304 -13.34 7.96 -2.70
CA VAL A 304 -14.42 8.91 -3.00
C VAL A 304 -13.88 10.14 -3.73
N LYS A 305 -12.77 10.73 -3.26
CA LYS A 305 -12.12 11.88 -3.90
C LYS A 305 -11.67 11.54 -5.33
N ALA A 306 -11.09 10.37 -5.54
CA ALA A 306 -10.65 9.93 -6.87
C ALA A 306 -11.81 9.78 -7.87
N GLU A 307 -12.93 9.16 -7.46
CA GLU A 307 -14.10 9.03 -8.34
C GLU A 307 -14.75 10.40 -8.61
N MET A 308 -14.72 11.34 -7.66
CA MET A 308 -15.16 12.73 -7.93
C MET A 308 -14.27 13.44 -8.97
N ASN A 309 -12.97 13.18 -8.98
CA ASN A 309 -12.06 13.73 -10.00
C ASN A 309 -12.28 13.08 -11.38
N GLY A 310 -12.52 11.77 -11.42
CA GLY A 310 -12.93 11.06 -12.64
C GLY A 310 -14.23 11.61 -13.21
N GLN A 311 -15.20 11.85 -12.34
CA GLN A 311 -16.48 12.48 -12.67
C GLN A 311 -16.30 13.88 -13.26
N GLU A 312 -15.44 14.72 -12.67
CA GLU A 312 -15.16 16.06 -13.17
C GLU A 312 -14.63 16.04 -14.60
N SER A 313 -13.65 15.17 -14.85
CA SER A 313 -13.04 14.99 -16.16
C SER A 313 -14.09 14.57 -17.19
N ALA A 314 -14.92 13.57 -16.84
CA ALA A 314 -15.97 13.05 -17.71
C ALA A 314 -17.05 14.10 -18.06
N VAL A 315 -17.45 14.93 -17.10
CA VAL A 315 -18.39 16.03 -17.36
C VAL A 315 -17.78 17.08 -18.28
N GLY A 316 -16.49 17.40 -18.09
CA GLY A 316 -15.76 18.33 -18.97
C GLY A 316 -15.68 17.83 -20.43
N GLU A 317 -15.60 16.52 -20.62
CA GLU A 317 -15.57 15.86 -21.94
C GLU A 317 -16.96 15.62 -22.54
N GLY A 318 -18.02 15.80 -21.76
CA GLY A 318 -19.39 15.51 -22.17
C GLY A 318 -19.73 14.02 -22.23
N ASP A 319 -18.93 13.15 -21.59
CA ASP A 319 -19.22 11.72 -21.46
C ASP A 319 -20.18 11.48 -20.29
N ARG A 320 -21.48 11.51 -20.61
CA ARG A 320 -22.55 11.32 -19.62
C ARG A 320 -22.48 9.98 -18.92
N ALA A 321 -22.24 8.89 -19.65
CA ALA A 321 -22.27 7.55 -19.07
C ALA A 321 -21.12 7.39 -18.07
N HIS A 322 -19.92 7.87 -18.42
CA HIS A 322 -18.77 7.85 -17.53
C HIS A 322 -18.96 8.79 -16.33
N ALA A 323 -19.44 10.01 -16.54
CA ALA A 323 -19.73 10.97 -15.47
C ALA A 323 -20.73 10.44 -14.43
N MET A 324 -21.79 9.75 -14.89
CA MET A 324 -22.76 9.11 -13.99
C MET A 324 -22.14 7.92 -13.24
N ALA A 325 -21.29 7.14 -13.91
CA ALA A 325 -20.60 6.00 -13.30
C ALA A 325 -19.70 6.46 -12.14
N GLU A 326 -18.85 7.44 -12.38
CA GLU A 326 -17.91 7.98 -11.39
C GLU A 326 -18.64 8.69 -10.23
N ALA A 327 -19.71 9.44 -10.51
CA ALA A 327 -20.57 10.00 -9.45
C ALA A 327 -21.23 8.90 -8.58
N ALA A 328 -21.70 7.82 -9.20
CA ALA A 328 -22.22 6.67 -8.48
C ALA A 328 -21.11 5.98 -7.67
N GLY A 329 -19.90 5.87 -8.21
CA GLY A 329 -18.72 5.39 -7.51
C GLY A 329 -18.48 6.17 -6.22
N ALA A 330 -18.37 7.49 -6.31
CA ALA A 330 -18.21 8.38 -5.15
C ALA A 330 -19.31 8.16 -4.10
N LYS A 331 -20.58 8.09 -4.53
CA LYS A 331 -21.73 7.81 -3.65
C LYS A 331 -21.59 6.47 -2.92
N TYR A 332 -21.33 5.38 -3.65
CA TYR A 332 -21.34 4.04 -3.05
C TYR A 332 -20.09 3.73 -2.22
N PHE A 333 -18.94 4.31 -2.55
CA PHE A 333 -17.77 4.26 -1.66
C PHE A 333 -18.06 4.98 -0.34
N ALA A 334 -18.67 6.17 -0.39
CA ALA A 334 -19.00 6.93 0.82
C ALA A 334 -19.91 6.13 1.77
N GLN A 335 -20.90 5.40 1.23
CA GLN A 335 -21.82 4.57 2.01
C GLN A 335 -21.14 3.52 2.90
N ILE A 336 -19.90 3.14 2.61
CA ILE A 336 -19.14 2.18 3.43
C ILE A 336 -18.80 2.80 4.79
N PHE A 337 -18.36 4.06 4.83
CA PHE A 337 -17.91 4.74 6.06
C PHE A 337 -18.95 5.69 6.67
N LEU A 338 -20.12 5.91 6.04
CA LEU A 338 -21.18 6.77 6.59
C LEU A 338 -21.54 6.50 8.06
N PRO A 339 -21.58 5.25 8.56
CA PRO A 339 -21.84 5.01 9.97
C PRO A 339 -20.77 5.62 10.91
N ASP A 340 -19.49 5.57 10.54
CA ASP A 340 -18.42 6.20 11.34
C ASP A 340 -18.41 7.72 11.17
N LEU A 341 -18.73 8.22 9.96
CA LEU A 341 -18.93 9.65 9.75
C LEU A 341 -20.05 10.21 10.62
N GLU A 342 -21.19 9.53 10.70
CA GLU A 342 -22.29 9.94 11.58
C GLU A 342 -21.89 9.91 13.05
N LEU A 343 -21.09 8.93 13.48
CA LEU A 343 -20.58 8.87 14.83
C LEU A 343 -19.68 10.08 15.16
N ARG A 344 -18.82 10.50 14.22
CA ARG A 344 -17.83 11.56 14.44
C ARG A 344 -18.39 12.97 14.23
N LEU A 345 -19.22 13.17 13.21
CA LEU A 345 -19.72 14.49 12.79
C LEU A 345 -21.22 14.68 13.06
N GLY A 346 -21.96 13.60 13.31
CA GLY A 346 -23.40 13.62 13.53
C GLY A 346 -24.23 13.37 12.27
N ALA A 347 -25.51 13.04 12.49
CA ALA A 347 -26.46 12.70 11.43
C ALA A 347 -26.69 13.82 10.40
N GLY A 348 -26.53 15.08 10.81
CA GLY A 348 -26.65 16.23 9.91
C GLY A 348 -25.62 16.21 8.78
N GLU A 349 -24.34 16.01 9.12
CA GLU A 349 -23.28 15.94 8.12
C GLU A 349 -23.36 14.68 7.26
N ARG A 350 -23.83 13.56 7.84
CA ARG A 350 -24.18 12.37 7.06
C ARG A 350 -25.20 12.70 5.97
N THR A 351 -26.34 13.33 6.33
CA THR A 351 -27.38 13.70 5.37
C THR A 351 -26.89 14.73 4.35
N ASN A 352 -26.03 15.67 4.76
CA ASN A 352 -25.44 16.65 3.85
C ASN A 352 -24.54 15.96 2.80
N LEU A 353 -23.70 15.00 3.20
CA LEU A 353 -22.85 14.26 2.28
C LEU A 353 -23.68 13.39 1.33
N GLU A 354 -24.67 12.66 1.84
CA GLU A 354 -25.61 11.88 1.01
C GLU A 354 -26.29 12.79 -0.05
N SER A 355 -26.72 13.99 0.37
CA SER A 355 -27.35 14.97 -0.52
C SER A 355 -26.38 15.54 -1.56
N ALA A 356 -25.14 15.84 -1.17
CA ALA A 356 -24.11 16.33 -2.08
C ALA A 356 -23.79 15.29 -3.16
N LEU A 357 -23.64 14.02 -2.79
CA LEU A 357 -23.34 12.93 -3.74
C LEU A 357 -24.55 12.59 -4.63
N GLU A 358 -25.79 12.76 -4.16
CA GLU A 358 -26.99 12.63 -4.99
C GLU A 358 -27.11 13.80 -6.00
N ASN A 359 -26.79 15.02 -5.57
CA ASN A 359 -26.72 16.18 -6.45
C ASN A 359 -25.62 16.03 -7.50
N LEU A 360 -24.48 15.43 -7.13
CA LEU A 360 -23.39 15.13 -8.06
C LEU A 360 -23.85 14.15 -9.15
N LEU A 361 -24.52 13.06 -8.76
CA LEU A 361 -25.07 12.09 -9.71
C LEU A 361 -26.13 12.71 -10.64
N SER A 362 -27.00 13.56 -10.09
CA SER A 362 -28.01 14.30 -10.87
C SER A 362 -27.35 15.25 -11.86
N ALA A 363 -26.36 16.03 -11.43
CA ALA A 363 -25.60 16.94 -12.29
C ALA A 363 -24.82 16.20 -13.39
N SER A 364 -24.23 15.04 -13.07
CA SER A 364 -23.60 14.16 -14.06
C SER A 364 -24.58 13.69 -15.12
N SER A 365 -25.82 13.35 -14.75
CA SER A 365 -26.83 12.94 -15.72
C SER A 365 -27.25 14.06 -16.69
N GLU A 366 -27.08 15.32 -16.26
CA GLU A 366 -27.35 16.53 -17.03
C GLU A 366 -26.10 17.08 -17.75
N ILE A 367 -24.90 16.55 -17.44
CA ILE A 367 -23.60 17.12 -17.87
C ILE A 367 -23.48 18.60 -17.43
N ASP A 368 -24.02 18.94 -16.26
CA ASP A 368 -23.98 20.31 -15.73
C ASP A 368 -22.69 20.53 -14.93
N VAL A 369 -21.70 21.13 -15.59
CA VAL A 369 -20.38 21.47 -15.01
C VAL A 369 -20.53 22.24 -13.70
N SER A 370 -21.35 23.29 -13.68
CA SER A 370 -21.46 24.20 -12.54
C SER A 370 -22.15 23.56 -11.33
N LYS A 371 -23.24 22.81 -11.55
CA LYS A 371 -23.89 22.05 -10.47
C LYS A 371 -22.98 20.93 -9.95
N SER A 372 -22.23 20.28 -10.85
CA SER A 372 -21.32 19.21 -10.45
C SER A 372 -20.18 19.74 -9.58
N GLU A 373 -19.59 20.89 -9.92
CA GLU A 373 -18.55 21.56 -9.14
C GLU A 373 -19.07 21.93 -7.74
N GLN A 374 -20.24 22.57 -7.65
CA GLN A 374 -20.86 22.90 -6.37
C GLN A 374 -21.10 21.65 -5.49
N ALA A 375 -21.54 20.55 -6.09
CA ALA A 375 -21.76 19.30 -5.38
C ALA A 375 -20.44 18.66 -4.90
N ARG A 376 -19.38 18.69 -5.73
CA ARG A 376 -18.03 18.23 -5.35
C ARG A 376 -17.46 19.05 -4.20
N GLU A 377 -17.51 20.38 -4.27
CA GLU A 377 -17.01 21.26 -3.20
C GLU A 377 -17.70 20.98 -1.86
N ALA A 378 -19.02 20.81 -1.88
CA ALA A 378 -19.80 20.48 -0.69
C ALA A 378 -19.40 19.10 -0.11
N ALA A 379 -19.21 18.09 -0.97
CA ALA A 379 -18.77 16.77 -0.53
C ALA A 379 -17.34 16.80 0.04
N VAL A 380 -16.39 17.44 -0.67
CA VAL A 380 -14.99 17.56 -0.24
C VAL A 380 -14.89 18.25 1.12
N ALA A 381 -15.62 19.35 1.35
CA ALA A 381 -15.60 20.04 2.64
C ALA A 381 -16.02 19.13 3.81
N ILE A 382 -17.00 18.27 3.61
CA ILE A 382 -17.45 17.31 4.63
C ILE A 382 -16.42 16.18 4.81
N LEU A 383 -15.87 15.67 3.71
CA LEU A 383 -14.85 14.62 3.73
C LEU A 383 -13.57 15.10 4.44
N ASP A 384 -13.12 16.32 4.19
CA ASP A 384 -11.94 16.90 4.86
C ASP A 384 -12.19 17.10 6.37
N ASN A 385 -13.40 17.54 6.74
CA ASN A 385 -13.79 17.63 8.15
C ASN A 385 -13.82 16.23 8.80
N TYR A 386 -14.39 15.23 8.13
CA TYR A 386 -14.43 13.85 8.61
C TYR A 386 -13.03 13.27 8.76
N GLU A 387 -12.17 13.45 7.75
CA GLU A 387 -10.78 13.03 7.76
C GLU A 387 -10.00 13.62 8.94
N SER A 388 -10.27 14.89 9.31
CA SER A 388 -9.68 15.55 10.49
C SER A 388 -10.11 14.96 11.83
N GLN A 389 -11.25 14.24 11.88
CA GLN A 389 -11.75 13.57 13.10
C GLN A 389 -11.27 12.11 13.21
N LEU A 390 -10.63 11.58 12.18
CA LEU A 390 -10.08 10.23 12.22
C LEU A 390 -8.92 10.19 13.21
N LYS A 391 -8.84 9.09 13.98
CA LYS A 391 -7.75 8.88 14.91
C LYS A 391 -6.53 8.42 14.11
N GLN A 392 -5.74 9.39 13.69
CA GLN A 392 -4.43 9.16 13.07
C GLN A 392 -3.35 9.28 14.14
N ALA A 393 -2.22 8.60 13.96
CA ALA A 393 -1.10 8.76 14.87
C ALA A 393 -0.56 10.18 14.79
N GLN A 394 -0.61 10.88 15.92
CA GLN A 394 0.07 12.17 16.12
C GLN A 394 1.07 11.98 17.23
N TYR A 395 2.30 12.40 16.98
CA TYR A 395 3.34 12.35 18.00
C TYR A 395 3.36 13.65 18.79
N GLU A 396 3.24 13.54 20.11
CA GLU A 396 3.38 14.67 21.03
C GLU A 396 4.75 14.62 21.68
N ILE A 397 5.56 15.68 21.54
CA ILE A 397 6.79 15.85 22.31
C ILE A 397 6.40 16.22 23.75
N THR A 398 6.91 15.49 24.73
CA THR A 398 6.55 15.68 26.15
C THR A 398 7.73 16.11 27.02
N THR A 399 8.93 16.15 26.45
CA THR A 399 10.18 16.51 27.12
C THR A 399 10.85 17.71 26.45
N ASP A 400 11.82 18.33 27.13
CA ASP A 400 12.55 19.48 26.62
C ASP A 400 13.65 19.06 25.63
N THR A 401 13.44 19.36 24.35
CA THR A 401 14.32 19.02 23.23
C THR A 401 15.07 20.22 22.65
N ALA A 402 15.17 21.34 23.39
CA ALA A 402 15.63 22.64 22.88
C ALA A 402 16.92 22.60 22.02
N PHE A 403 17.94 21.82 22.40
CA PHE A 403 19.18 21.70 21.63
C PHE A 403 18.92 21.22 20.18
N VAL A 404 18.03 20.24 20.01
CA VAL A 404 17.68 19.72 18.67
C VAL A 404 16.70 20.67 17.99
N ASP A 405 15.70 21.20 18.70
CA ASP A 405 14.70 22.12 18.13
C ASP A 405 15.35 23.37 17.54
N ASN A 406 16.33 23.94 18.23
CA ASN A 406 17.08 25.09 17.76
C ASN A 406 17.94 24.75 16.54
N ALA A 407 18.57 23.56 16.50
CA ALA A 407 19.28 23.08 15.33
C ALA A 407 18.34 22.94 14.11
N VAL A 408 17.13 22.41 14.31
CA VAL A 408 16.09 22.34 13.26
C VAL A 408 15.69 23.74 12.78
N SER A 409 15.47 24.68 13.70
CA SER A 409 15.11 26.06 13.35
C SER A 409 16.23 26.76 12.56
N SER A 410 17.48 26.55 12.94
CA SER A 410 18.66 27.01 12.18
C SER A 410 18.69 26.41 10.77
N PHE A 411 18.42 25.12 10.63
CA PHE A 411 18.38 24.45 9.32
C PHE A 411 17.26 25.00 8.43
N GLN A 412 16.06 25.21 8.97
CA GLN A 412 14.95 25.84 8.26
C GLN A 412 15.31 27.27 7.80
N THR A 413 15.98 28.04 8.67
CA THR A 413 16.48 29.38 8.34
C THR A 413 17.49 29.34 7.18
N ILE A 414 18.43 28.38 7.20
CA ILE A 414 19.35 28.15 6.07
C ILE A 414 18.57 27.77 4.80
N GLY A 415 17.47 27.02 4.94
CA GLY A 415 16.53 26.68 3.88
C GLY A 415 15.90 27.90 3.18
N ASP A 416 15.58 28.94 3.93
CA ASP A 416 15.08 30.20 3.36
C ASP A 416 16.21 31.04 2.75
N LEU A 417 17.37 31.11 3.42
CA LEU A 417 18.50 31.93 3.00
C LEU A 417 19.12 31.48 1.67
N ARG A 418 19.22 30.17 1.44
CA ARG A 418 19.72 29.59 0.17
C ARG A 418 18.85 29.91 -1.04
N GLY A 419 17.57 30.25 -0.83
CA GLY A 419 16.63 30.58 -1.91
C GLY A 419 16.67 32.05 -2.34
N GLN A 420 17.53 32.86 -1.74
CA GLN A 420 17.64 34.30 -2.03
C GLN A 420 18.55 34.57 -3.24
N ASP A 421 18.30 35.69 -3.93
CA ASP A 421 19.17 36.18 -5.00
C ASP A 421 19.59 37.64 -4.71
N PRO A 422 20.87 37.90 -4.37
CA PRO A 422 21.95 36.92 -4.22
C PRO A 422 21.86 36.11 -2.92
N VAL A 423 22.46 34.92 -2.90
CA VAL A 423 22.57 34.09 -1.69
C VAL A 423 23.57 34.72 -0.71
N ASP A 424 23.15 34.96 0.54
CA ASP A 424 23.98 35.58 1.59
C ASP A 424 24.75 34.52 2.41
N ALA A 425 26.04 34.31 2.06
CA ALA A 425 26.91 33.36 2.74
C ALA A 425 27.17 33.68 4.23
N ASP A 426 27.20 34.96 4.60
CA ASP A 426 27.47 35.36 5.99
C ASP A 426 26.22 35.13 6.87
N ALA A 427 25.03 35.36 6.31
CA ALA A 427 23.78 35.00 6.96
C ALA A 427 23.65 33.47 7.13
N ILE A 428 24.02 32.68 6.11
CA ILE A 428 24.03 31.21 6.20
C ILE A 428 25.03 30.75 7.27
N LEU A 429 26.23 31.31 7.32
CA LEU A 429 27.22 30.98 8.35
C LEU A 429 26.71 31.30 9.75
N ALA A 430 26.07 32.46 9.93
CA ALA A 430 25.50 32.86 11.22
C ALA A 430 24.35 31.96 11.67
N ALA A 431 23.54 31.45 10.74
CA ALA A 431 22.49 30.48 11.04
C ALA A 431 23.04 29.07 11.33
N TYR A 432 24.16 28.70 10.70
CA TYR A 432 24.83 27.41 10.91
C TYR A 432 25.58 27.35 12.25
N ASP A 433 26.24 28.44 12.64
CA ASP A 433 26.96 28.55 13.92
C ASP A 433 26.02 28.28 15.12
N GLY A 434 26.57 27.75 16.21
CA GLY A 434 25.81 27.37 17.40
C GLY A 434 25.41 25.90 17.43
N GLU A 435 24.13 25.60 17.72
CA GLU A 435 23.67 24.24 18.03
C GLU A 435 23.59 23.32 16.80
N LEU A 436 23.32 23.87 15.61
CA LEU A 436 23.35 23.10 14.37
C LEU A 436 24.77 22.63 14.01
N GLN A 437 25.77 23.52 14.11
CA GLN A 437 27.16 23.13 13.95
C GLN A 437 27.60 22.12 15.02
N GLN A 438 27.24 22.34 16.30
CA GLN A 438 27.56 21.40 17.37
C GLN A 438 26.95 20.01 17.13
N LEU A 439 25.69 19.94 16.69
CA LEU A 439 25.05 18.68 16.33
C LEU A 439 25.80 17.99 15.17
N THR A 440 26.21 18.77 14.16
CA THR A 440 26.99 18.27 13.02
C THR A 440 28.32 17.66 13.48
N GLN A 441 29.06 18.38 14.33
CA GLN A 441 30.35 17.93 14.87
C GLN A 441 30.21 16.68 15.76
N ILE A 442 29.11 16.57 16.51
CA ILE A 442 28.79 15.36 17.28
C ILE A 442 28.58 14.17 16.33
N VAL A 443 27.78 14.34 15.27
CA VAL A 443 27.55 13.30 14.27
C VAL A 443 28.86 12.89 13.59
N ASP A 444 29.68 13.86 13.18
CA ASP A 444 30.99 13.61 12.59
C ASP A 444 31.89 12.79 13.52
N GLN A 445 31.92 13.14 14.81
CA GLN A 445 32.72 12.43 15.80
C GLN A 445 32.25 11.00 16.03
N ILE A 446 30.93 10.77 16.09
CA ILE A 446 30.35 9.43 16.35
C ILE A 446 30.61 8.50 15.16
N TYR A 447 30.42 9.00 13.94
CA TYR A 447 30.42 8.17 12.73
C TYR A 447 31.70 8.28 11.89
N GLY A 448 32.67 9.11 12.30
CA GLY A 448 33.91 9.32 11.57
C GLY A 448 33.70 10.02 10.23
N LEU A 449 32.78 10.99 10.18
CA LEU A 449 32.42 11.76 8.99
C LEU A 449 33.09 13.15 9.01
N SER A 450 32.88 13.95 7.96
CA SER A 450 33.45 15.29 7.77
C SER A 450 32.41 16.33 7.35
N ILE A 451 31.15 16.15 7.75
CA ILE A 451 30.03 16.97 7.29
C ILE A 451 30.21 18.45 7.68
N ASP A 452 30.70 18.75 8.89
CA ASP A 452 30.97 20.14 9.32
C ASP A 452 31.96 20.82 8.36
N GLN A 453 33.02 20.10 8.00
CA GLN A 453 34.00 20.61 7.05
C GLN A 453 33.40 20.84 5.66
N ASP A 454 32.57 19.92 5.19
CA ASP A 454 31.93 20.01 3.86
C ASP A 454 30.93 21.17 3.79
N VAL A 455 30.14 21.39 4.85
CA VAL A 455 29.21 22.52 4.98
C VAL A 455 29.97 23.85 5.01
N LEU A 456 31.02 23.96 5.84
CA LEU A 456 31.84 25.17 5.91
C LEU A 456 32.53 25.49 4.58
N ALA A 457 33.02 24.47 3.87
CA ALA A 457 33.62 24.64 2.54
C ALA A 457 32.60 25.13 1.51
N ALA A 458 31.37 24.60 1.53
CA ALA A 458 30.31 25.05 0.63
C ALA A 458 29.86 26.50 0.93
N ILE A 459 29.77 26.90 2.21
CA ILE A 459 29.51 28.30 2.59
C ILE A 459 30.60 29.22 2.03
N GLU A 460 31.87 28.82 2.11
CA GLU A 460 32.98 29.58 1.56
C GLU A 460 32.94 29.66 0.03
N ALA A 461 32.50 28.59 -0.66
CA ALA A 461 32.27 28.62 -2.10
C ALA A 461 31.20 29.65 -2.51
N ILE A 462 30.08 29.72 -1.77
CA ILE A 462 29.05 30.75 -1.98
C ILE A 462 29.64 32.15 -1.78
N ARG A 463 30.43 32.36 -0.72
CA ARG A 463 31.10 33.64 -0.44
C ARG A 463 32.02 34.09 -1.59
N ASN A 464 32.69 33.14 -2.23
CA ASN A 464 33.58 33.37 -3.36
C ASN A 464 32.87 33.43 -4.72
N GLN A 465 31.54 33.26 -4.75
CA GLN A 465 30.72 33.16 -5.96
C GLN A 465 31.08 31.97 -6.86
N ASP A 466 31.64 30.91 -6.26
CA ASP A 466 32.05 29.70 -6.95
C ASP A 466 30.92 28.67 -6.89
N GLU A 467 30.33 28.35 -8.06
CA GLU A 467 29.30 27.31 -8.22
C GLU A 467 28.15 27.40 -7.19
N VAL A 468 27.67 28.62 -6.93
CA VAL A 468 26.69 28.94 -5.87
C VAL A 468 25.50 27.96 -5.80
N PRO A 469 24.82 27.57 -6.91
CA PRO A 469 23.72 26.60 -6.85
C PRO A 469 24.16 25.23 -6.32
N LEU A 470 25.34 24.73 -6.74
CA LEU A 470 25.87 23.44 -6.28
C LEU A 470 26.28 23.51 -4.81
N ALA A 471 26.97 24.58 -4.41
CA ALA A 471 27.37 24.79 -3.03
C ALA A 471 26.15 24.89 -2.10
N ALA A 472 25.07 25.54 -2.54
CA ALA A 472 23.81 25.52 -1.83
C ALA A 472 23.34 24.07 -1.64
N GLN A 473 23.19 23.28 -2.71
CA GLN A 473 22.71 21.89 -2.58
C GLN A 473 23.57 21.04 -1.63
N VAL A 474 24.90 21.19 -1.66
CA VAL A 474 25.80 20.53 -0.70
C VAL A 474 25.43 20.85 0.74
N ILE A 475 25.17 22.13 1.07
CA ILE A 475 24.74 22.52 2.43
C ILE A 475 23.40 21.86 2.79
N ASP A 476 22.40 21.85 1.89
CA ASP A 476 21.06 21.31 2.22
C ASP A 476 21.15 19.81 2.52
N LYS A 477 21.66 19.05 1.56
CA LYS A 477 21.63 17.58 1.64
C LYS A 477 22.57 17.06 2.73
N SER A 478 23.69 17.74 2.97
CA SER A 478 24.61 17.40 4.05
C SER A 478 23.97 17.61 5.42
N LEU A 479 23.20 18.68 5.62
CA LEU A 479 22.48 18.90 6.87
C LEU A 479 21.29 17.93 7.03
N GLN A 480 20.61 17.55 5.96
CA GLN A 480 19.63 16.45 6.01
C GLN A 480 20.28 15.12 6.47
N ARG A 481 21.52 14.85 6.04
CA ARG A 481 22.30 13.70 6.54
C ARG A 481 22.54 13.79 8.04
N VAL A 482 22.88 14.96 8.58
CA VAL A 482 23.07 15.17 10.03
C VAL A 482 21.82 14.78 10.80
N PHE A 483 20.64 15.26 10.36
CA PHE A 483 19.38 14.93 11.03
C PHE A 483 18.99 13.45 10.89
N ALA A 484 19.22 12.84 9.73
CA ALA A 484 19.00 11.40 9.55
C ALA A 484 19.88 10.55 10.49
N MET A 485 21.16 10.93 10.64
CA MET A 485 22.07 10.28 11.58
C MET A 485 21.69 10.54 13.03
N ALA A 486 21.15 11.72 13.36
CA ALA A 486 20.63 12.01 14.69
C ALA A 486 19.41 11.14 15.03
N VAL A 487 18.48 10.92 14.09
CA VAL A 487 17.35 9.98 14.26
C VAL A 487 17.89 8.57 14.53
N TYR A 488 18.86 8.11 13.72
CA TYR A 488 19.49 6.80 13.89
C TYR A 488 20.18 6.63 15.24
N ASP A 489 21.03 7.59 15.63
CA ASP A 489 21.76 7.57 16.90
C ASP A 489 20.82 7.48 18.11
N ARG A 490 19.84 8.39 18.15
CA ARG A 490 18.93 8.54 19.30
C ARG A 490 18.02 7.33 19.46
N THR A 491 17.47 6.80 18.37
CA THR A 491 16.63 5.58 18.42
C THR A 491 17.45 4.34 18.81
N ASN A 492 18.71 4.23 18.39
CA ASN A 492 19.61 3.15 18.84
C ASN A 492 19.95 3.27 20.33
N LEU A 493 20.27 4.47 20.79
CA LEU A 493 20.60 4.73 22.19
C LEU A 493 19.46 4.25 23.11
N VAL A 494 18.21 4.54 22.75
CA VAL A 494 17.02 4.09 23.49
C VAL A 494 16.98 2.56 23.60
N ILE A 495 17.26 1.81 22.53
CA ILE A 495 17.25 0.35 22.56
C ILE A 495 18.42 -0.22 23.35
N GLU A 496 19.64 0.27 23.07
CA GLU A 496 20.87 -0.22 23.69
C GLU A 496 20.88 0.04 25.20
N ASN A 497 20.21 1.10 25.63
CA ASN A 497 20.13 1.50 27.03
C ASN A 497 18.74 1.32 27.63
N PHE A 498 17.86 0.53 26.99
CA PHE A 498 16.48 0.32 27.43
C PHE A 498 16.43 -0.11 28.90
N ASP A 499 17.26 -1.07 29.31
CA ASP A 499 17.29 -1.56 30.69
C ASP A 499 17.98 -0.58 31.66
N ALA A 500 18.92 0.21 31.16
CA ALA A 500 19.81 1.05 31.98
C ALA A 500 19.24 2.43 32.31
N LEU A 501 18.44 3.01 31.42
CA LEU A 501 17.86 4.35 31.58
C LEU A 501 16.46 4.30 32.21
N SER A 502 16.09 5.38 32.89
CA SER A 502 14.72 5.59 33.35
C SER A 502 13.76 5.87 32.18
N THR A 503 12.46 5.66 32.37
CA THR A 503 11.43 5.97 31.36
C THR A 503 11.50 7.42 30.90
N ASP A 504 11.73 8.39 31.79
CA ASP A 504 11.86 9.81 31.43
C ASP A 504 13.09 10.08 30.55
N GLN A 505 14.22 9.39 30.82
CA GLN A 505 15.43 9.52 30.01
C GLN A 505 15.27 8.87 28.63
N LEU A 506 14.61 7.71 28.56
CA LEU A 506 14.27 7.09 27.28
C LEU A 506 13.32 7.98 26.47
N ALA A 507 12.30 8.54 27.12
CA ALA A 507 11.35 9.46 26.48
C ALA A 507 12.03 10.72 25.95
N LEU A 508 13.03 11.26 26.67
CA LEU A 508 13.83 12.39 26.19
C LEU A 508 14.59 12.05 24.91
N GLU A 509 15.28 10.91 24.86
CA GLU A 509 16.05 10.54 23.66
C GLU A 509 15.12 10.20 22.49
N TRP A 510 13.95 9.62 22.75
CA TRP A 510 12.92 9.37 21.75
C TRP A 510 12.29 10.66 21.20
N ASP A 511 11.99 11.63 22.06
CA ASP A 511 11.51 12.97 21.66
C ASP A 511 12.58 13.73 20.86
N ARG A 512 13.86 13.62 21.22
CA ARG A 512 14.98 14.19 20.45
C ARG A 512 15.10 13.56 19.06
N ALA A 513 14.87 12.25 18.94
CA ALA A 513 14.84 11.57 17.66
C ALA A 513 13.69 12.11 16.79
N TYR A 514 12.48 12.25 17.34
CA TYR A 514 11.36 12.83 16.60
C TYR A 514 11.61 14.29 16.21
N SER A 515 12.19 15.08 17.10
CA SER A 515 12.55 16.48 16.82
C SER A 515 13.54 16.58 15.67
N ALA A 516 14.55 15.72 15.61
CA ALA A 516 15.47 15.64 14.48
C ALA A 516 14.75 15.22 13.18
N PHE A 517 13.80 14.28 13.27
CA PHE A 517 12.99 13.87 12.12
C PHE A 517 12.18 15.05 11.53
N LEU A 518 11.71 16.00 12.36
CA LEU A 518 10.97 17.18 11.88
C LEU A 518 11.76 18.00 10.84
N ALA A 519 13.10 18.03 10.90
CA ALA A 519 13.93 18.70 9.91
C ALA A 519 13.86 18.06 8.50
N ILE A 520 13.58 16.76 8.42
CA ILE A 520 13.60 15.98 7.18
C ILE A 520 12.21 15.47 6.77
N THR A 521 11.17 15.93 7.46
CA THR A 521 9.76 15.61 7.15
C THR A 521 9.38 16.01 5.73
N GLY A 522 9.94 17.09 5.16
CA GLY A 522 9.68 17.50 3.77
C GLY A 522 10.23 16.53 2.71
N THR A 523 11.08 15.58 3.09
CA THR A 523 11.66 14.58 2.18
C THR A 523 10.86 13.28 2.18
N ALA A 524 10.23 12.92 3.31
CA ALA A 524 9.50 11.66 3.51
C ALA A 524 8.19 11.47 2.69
N PRO A 525 7.33 12.47 2.46
CA PRO A 525 6.03 12.29 1.80
C PRO A 525 6.15 12.21 0.27
N ARG A 526 7.35 11.96 -0.28
CA ARG A 526 7.58 11.95 -1.72
C ARG A 526 7.09 10.65 -2.34
N ASP A 527 6.46 10.77 -3.50
CA ASP A 527 6.05 9.63 -4.33
C ASP A 527 7.24 8.76 -4.74
N ASN A 528 7.01 7.45 -4.87
CA ASN A 528 8.02 6.55 -5.40
C ASN A 528 8.51 7.01 -6.78
N LYS A 529 9.75 6.65 -7.12
CA LYS A 529 10.24 6.69 -8.50
C LYS A 529 10.39 5.26 -9.01
N VAL A 530 9.74 4.98 -10.14
CA VAL A 530 9.69 3.65 -10.75
C VAL A 530 10.29 3.72 -12.14
N LEU A 531 10.92 2.64 -12.62
CA LEU A 531 11.41 2.59 -13.99
C LEU A 531 10.25 2.66 -14.98
N THR A 532 10.48 3.33 -16.09
CA THR A 532 9.59 3.22 -17.26
C THR A 532 9.63 1.80 -17.82
N GLU A 533 8.60 1.41 -18.58
CA GLU A 533 8.51 0.07 -19.19
C GLU A 533 9.73 -0.27 -20.08
N ASP A 534 10.29 0.73 -20.78
CA ASP A 534 11.50 0.59 -21.60
C ASP A 534 12.81 0.62 -20.79
N LYS A 535 12.70 0.85 -19.47
CA LYS A 535 13.77 0.92 -18.46
C LYS A 535 14.84 1.97 -18.77
N GLN A 536 14.53 2.97 -19.61
CA GLN A 536 15.50 4.01 -19.99
C GLN A 536 15.52 5.18 -19.00
N THR A 537 14.41 5.44 -18.33
CA THR A 537 14.26 6.54 -17.36
C THR A 537 13.38 6.10 -16.20
N LEU A 538 13.02 7.05 -15.35
CA LEU A 538 12.11 6.89 -14.22
C LEU A 538 10.85 7.74 -14.45
N GLU A 539 9.78 7.37 -13.77
CA GLU A 539 8.53 8.11 -13.68
C GLU A 539 7.99 8.11 -12.24
N THR A 540 7.06 9.01 -11.97
CA THR A 540 6.40 9.12 -10.66
C THR A 540 5.44 7.95 -10.45
N GLY A 541 5.66 7.18 -9.39
CA GLY A 541 4.78 6.11 -8.92
C GLY A 541 3.81 6.58 -7.83
N THR A 542 3.37 5.65 -7.00
CA THR A 542 2.45 5.94 -5.87
C THR A 542 3.18 6.51 -4.66
N ASN A 543 2.48 7.33 -3.88
CA ASN A 543 2.94 7.77 -2.56
C ASN A 543 2.96 6.58 -1.59
N PRO A 544 4.08 6.26 -0.92
CA PRO A 544 4.12 5.22 0.09
C PRO A 544 3.68 5.68 1.50
N ASP A 545 3.35 6.96 1.71
CA ASP A 545 3.00 7.56 3.01
C ASP A 545 4.07 7.35 4.10
N LEU A 546 5.36 7.49 3.74
CA LEU A 546 6.47 7.17 4.65
C LEU A 546 6.54 8.10 5.86
N ASP A 547 6.16 9.36 5.71
CA ASP A 547 6.08 10.33 6.80
C ASP A 547 5.08 9.88 7.87
N TYR A 548 3.92 9.39 7.42
CA TYR A 548 2.91 8.83 8.30
C TYR A 548 3.37 7.52 8.94
N GLN A 549 3.97 6.62 8.16
CA GLN A 549 4.53 5.37 8.69
C GLN A 549 5.59 5.62 9.79
N ILE A 550 6.51 6.57 9.56
CA ILE A 550 7.55 6.93 10.53
C ILE A 550 6.90 7.56 11.78
N THR A 551 5.95 8.47 11.62
CA THR A 551 5.24 9.10 12.74
C THR A 551 4.48 8.08 13.58
N GLN A 552 3.79 7.12 12.95
CA GLN A 552 3.16 6.00 13.64
C GLN A 552 4.16 5.18 14.45
N ALA A 553 5.32 4.88 13.88
CA ALA A 553 6.36 4.12 14.55
C ALA A 553 6.92 4.87 15.77
N PHE A 554 7.10 6.19 15.67
CA PHE A 554 7.46 7.02 16.82
C PHE A 554 6.39 6.95 17.93
N VAL A 555 5.10 7.03 17.60
CA VAL A 555 4.02 6.93 18.60
C VAL A 555 4.04 5.55 19.28
N GLN A 556 4.14 4.47 18.50
CA GLN A 556 4.17 3.10 19.02
C GLN A 556 5.38 2.84 19.93
N GLY A 557 6.57 3.31 19.53
CA GLY A 557 7.76 3.17 20.36
C GLY A 557 7.64 3.96 21.67
N LYS A 558 7.03 5.15 21.65
CA LYS A 558 6.82 5.97 22.85
C LYS A 558 5.90 5.30 23.87
N GLU A 559 4.80 4.69 23.40
CA GLU A 559 3.89 3.93 24.26
C GLU A 559 4.62 2.78 25.00
N ALA A 560 5.55 2.12 24.31
CA ALA A 560 6.35 1.02 24.86
C ALA A 560 7.46 1.46 25.83
N LEU A 561 7.77 2.76 25.96
CA LEU A 561 8.79 3.23 26.92
C LEU A 561 8.34 3.14 28.38
N THR A 562 7.06 2.87 28.62
CA THR A 562 6.45 2.81 29.97
C THR A 562 6.98 1.63 30.81
N LYS A 563 7.57 0.61 30.19
CA LYS A 563 8.11 -0.60 30.87
C LYS A 563 7.06 -1.34 31.69
N THR A 564 5.81 -1.31 31.25
CA THR A 564 4.70 -2.00 31.91
C THR A 564 4.80 -3.51 31.71
N ASN A 565 5.28 -3.95 30.55
CA ASN A 565 5.60 -5.34 30.23
C ASN A 565 6.97 -5.41 29.56
N ILE A 566 8.04 -5.41 30.37
CA ILE A 566 9.44 -5.15 29.94
C ILE A 566 9.85 -5.93 28.69
N ASP A 567 9.56 -7.23 28.60
CA ASP A 567 10.01 -8.06 27.47
C ASP A 567 9.27 -7.70 26.16
N ASN A 568 7.95 -7.50 26.23
CA ASN A 568 7.16 -7.06 25.08
C ASN A 568 7.47 -5.61 24.70
N ASP A 569 7.63 -4.74 25.70
CA ASP A 569 7.93 -3.33 25.51
C ASP A 569 9.28 -3.14 24.82
N ARG A 570 10.32 -3.89 25.24
CA ARG A 570 11.63 -3.84 24.58
C ARG A 570 11.54 -4.27 23.11
N LEU A 571 10.81 -5.35 22.82
CA LEU A 571 10.58 -5.79 21.44
C LEU A 571 9.82 -4.72 20.64
N ASN A 572 8.78 -4.13 21.22
CA ASN A 572 7.96 -3.10 20.57
C ASN A 572 8.77 -1.84 20.24
N VAL A 573 9.67 -1.40 21.13
CA VAL A 573 10.60 -0.30 20.85
C VAL A 573 11.57 -0.69 19.73
N ALA A 574 12.07 -1.93 19.72
CA ALA A 574 12.94 -2.41 18.65
C ALA A 574 12.23 -2.44 17.28
N LEU A 575 11.00 -2.96 17.23
CA LEU A 575 10.16 -2.97 16.03
C LEU A 575 9.82 -1.56 15.55
N ALA A 576 9.50 -0.65 16.47
CA ALA A 576 9.25 0.76 16.18
C ALA A 576 10.47 1.42 15.54
N ARG A 577 11.68 1.19 16.08
CA ARG A 577 12.93 1.70 15.51
C ARG A 577 13.16 1.18 14.09
N GLU A 578 12.92 -0.09 13.79
CA GLU A 578 13.03 -0.57 12.41
C GLU A 578 12.02 0.12 11.47
N ASN A 579 10.79 0.33 11.96
CA ASN A 579 9.73 1.05 11.24
C ASN A 579 9.96 2.58 11.17
N ILE A 580 10.97 3.13 11.83
CA ILE A 580 11.46 4.49 11.61
C ILE A 580 12.57 4.46 10.56
N LEU A 581 13.57 3.59 10.75
CA LEU A 581 14.82 3.67 10.00
C LEU A 581 14.71 3.14 8.58
N TYR A 582 14.05 2.01 8.35
CA TYR A 582 13.92 1.47 6.98
C TYR A 582 13.05 2.35 6.08
N PRO A 583 11.89 2.88 6.54
CA PRO A 583 11.15 3.92 5.82
C PRO A 583 11.98 5.19 5.57
N LEU A 584 12.82 5.59 6.51
CA LEU A 584 13.73 6.73 6.31
C LEU A 584 14.81 6.43 5.25
N VAL A 585 15.37 5.22 5.23
CA VAL A 585 16.28 4.78 4.15
C VAL A 585 15.58 4.82 2.80
N ARG A 586 14.35 4.31 2.73
CA ARG A 586 13.54 4.35 1.51
C ARG A 586 13.28 5.78 1.03
N THR A 587 13.04 6.71 1.95
CA THR A 587 12.88 8.15 1.66
C THR A 587 14.09 8.70 0.89
N PHE A 588 15.30 8.42 1.36
CA PHE A 588 16.52 8.88 0.69
C PHE A 588 16.80 8.14 -0.62
N LEU A 589 16.47 6.84 -0.72
CA LEU A 589 16.54 6.11 -1.99
C LEU A 589 15.60 6.70 -3.05
N ILE A 590 14.38 7.09 -2.67
CA ILE A 590 13.45 7.82 -3.55
C ILE A 590 14.06 9.15 -3.98
N GLY A 591 14.72 9.87 -3.05
CA GLY A 591 15.51 11.07 -3.34
C GLY A 591 16.54 10.82 -4.44
N VAL A 592 17.42 9.83 -4.27
CA VAL A 592 18.44 9.45 -5.26
C VAL A 592 17.81 9.18 -6.63
N LEU A 593 16.74 8.39 -6.69
CA LEU A 593 16.08 8.06 -7.96
C LEU A 593 15.45 9.29 -8.62
N ARG A 594 14.89 10.21 -7.84
CA ARG A 594 14.37 11.48 -8.38
C ARG A 594 15.47 12.33 -9.01
N GLU A 595 16.64 12.36 -8.38
CA GLU A 595 17.78 13.08 -8.96
C GLU A 595 18.30 12.38 -10.23
N VAL A 596 18.32 11.05 -10.27
CA VAL A 596 18.66 10.27 -11.49
C VAL A 596 17.72 10.57 -12.64
N GLU A 597 16.41 10.68 -12.39
CA GLU A 597 15.42 11.10 -13.38
C GLU A 597 15.78 12.49 -13.95
N GLY A 598 16.05 13.46 -13.07
CA GLY A 598 16.44 14.82 -13.45
C GLY A 598 17.72 14.84 -14.30
N ILE A 599 18.76 14.10 -13.90
CA ILE A 599 20.00 14.00 -14.69
C ILE A 599 19.71 13.48 -16.10
N ILE A 600 18.91 12.42 -16.23
CA ILE A 600 18.61 11.80 -17.53
C ILE A 600 17.81 12.76 -18.42
N LEU A 601 16.86 13.49 -17.82
CA LEU A 601 16.01 14.46 -18.50
C LEU A 601 16.83 15.67 -19.01
N ASP A 602 17.70 16.21 -18.16
CA ASP A 602 18.34 17.50 -18.38
C ASP A 602 19.74 17.41 -19.01
N ARG A 603 20.45 16.27 -18.93
CA ARG A 603 21.87 16.16 -19.38
C ARG A 603 22.15 16.59 -20.82
N ASN A 604 21.13 16.64 -21.69
CA ASN A 604 21.24 17.12 -23.07
C ASN A 604 20.57 18.48 -23.32
N ALA A 605 19.70 18.94 -22.41
CA ALA A 605 18.88 20.14 -22.56
C ALA A 605 19.36 21.29 -21.66
N ASP A 606 19.66 20.99 -20.40
CA ASP A 606 20.18 21.90 -19.40
C ASP A 606 21.29 21.22 -18.58
N VAL A 607 22.54 21.39 -19.02
CA VAL A 607 23.70 20.75 -18.39
C VAL A 607 23.93 21.28 -16.96
N ALA A 608 23.51 22.52 -16.67
CA ALA A 608 23.68 23.11 -15.34
C ALA A 608 22.69 22.49 -14.35
N GLU A 609 21.41 22.40 -14.74
CA GLU A 609 20.38 21.71 -13.94
C GLU A 609 20.76 20.24 -13.74
N ALA A 610 21.18 19.54 -14.79
CA ALA A 610 21.60 18.14 -14.68
C ALA A 610 22.77 17.96 -13.70
N ARG A 611 23.72 18.92 -13.67
CA ARG A 611 24.85 18.89 -12.74
C ARG A 611 24.39 19.16 -11.30
N GLU A 612 23.41 20.03 -11.10
CA GLU A 612 22.78 20.25 -9.79
C GLU A 612 22.14 18.95 -9.29
N LYS A 613 21.31 18.29 -10.11
CA LYS A 613 20.72 16.98 -9.78
C LYS A 613 21.78 15.92 -9.50
N GLN A 614 22.87 15.91 -10.25
CA GLN A 614 23.96 14.98 -10.01
C GLN A 614 24.58 15.15 -8.61
N VAL A 615 24.82 16.39 -8.16
CA VAL A 615 25.33 16.68 -6.82
C VAL A 615 24.30 16.33 -5.74
N GLU A 616 23.01 16.67 -5.95
CA GLU A 616 21.94 16.27 -5.02
C GLU A 616 21.87 14.74 -4.86
N GLY A 617 21.96 14.01 -5.97
CA GLY A 617 21.91 12.55 -5.99
C GLY A 617 23.11 11.90 -5.30
N GLU A 618 24.32 12.43 -5.50
CA GLU A 618 25.54 11.99 -4.81
C GLU A 618 25.38 12.11 -3.28
N VAL A 619 24.97 13.28 -2.80
CA VAL A 619 24.88 13.51 -1.35
C VAL A 619 23.74 12.68 -0.75
N PHE A 620 22.57 12.60 -1.39
CA PHE A 620 21.51 11.70 -0.92
C PHE A 620 21.95 10.24 -0.85
N TYR A 621 22.68 9.76 -1.87
CA TYR A 621 23.18 8.40 -1.88
C TYR A 621 24.15 8.16 -0.72
N SER A 622 25.02 9.13 -0.40
CA SER A 622 25.95 9.03 0.74
C SER A 622 25.28 8.86 2.12
N ILE A 623 23.99 9.20 2.25
CA ILE A 623 23.22 8.98 3.48
C ILE A 623 22.91 7.50 3.68
N ILE A 624 22.69 6.77 2.59
CA ILE A 624 22.18 5.40 2.60
C ILE A 624 23.12 4.37 1.95
N ASP A 625 24.30 4.78 1.50
CA ASP A 625 25.20 3.95 0.70
C ASP A 625 25.62 2.66 1.43
N VAL A 626 25.76 2.70 2.76
CA VAL A 626 26.07 1.55 3.61
C VAL A 626 25.06 0.40 3.46
N PHE A 627 23.79 0.72 3.20
CA PHE A 627 22.73 -0.27 2.97
C PHE A 627 22.94 -1.02 1.65
N ILE A 628 23.66 -0.43 0.69
CA ILE A 628 23.96 -1.07 -0.60
C ILE A 628 25.36 -1.69 -0.58
N ALA A 629 26.35 -0.97 -0.05
CA ALA A 629 27.76 -1.34 -0.09
C ALA A 629 28.07 -2.65 0.64
N GLN A 630 27.33 -2.96 1.71
CA GLN A 630 27.59 -4.15 2.53
C GLN A 630 27.36 -5.45 1.74
N ASP A 631 26.32 -5.53 0.92
CA ASP A 631 25.96 -6.73 0.16
C ASP A 631 26.21 -6.62 -1.35
N ASN A 632 26.29 -5.40 -1.89
CA ASN A 632 26.59 -5.13 -3.29
C ASN A 632 27.71 -4.09 -3.43
N PRO A 633 28.93 -4.36 -2.97
CA PRO A 633 30.04 -3.41 -3.04
C PRO A 633 30.38 -3.03 -4.49
N ALA A 634 30.21 -3.94 -5.44
CA ALA A 634 30.44 -3.66 -6.86
C ALA A 634 29.38 -2.69 -7.43
N GLY A 635 28.10 -2.89 -7.11
CA GLY A 635 27.03 -1.98 -7.51
C GLY A 635 27.11 -0.63 -6.81
N HIS A 636 27.48 -0.60 -5.52
CA HIS A 636 27.77 0.64 -4.82
C HIS A 636 28.82 1.50 -5.54
N ASN A 637 29.96 0.90 -5.91
CA ASN A 637 31.00 1.59 -6.67
C ASN A 637 30.50 2.09 -8.05
N ARG A 638 29.63 1.32 -8.71
CA ARG A 638 29.01 1.76 -9.97
C ARG A 638 28.07 2.94 -9.79
N ILE A 639 27.18 2.89 -8.79
CA ILE A 639 26.27 4.00 -8.47
C ILE A 639 27.08 5.27 -8.16
N GLN A 640 28.09 5.18 -7.29
CA GLN A 640 28.98 6.31 -7.02
C GLN A 640 29.63 6.85 -8.30
N THR A 641 30.19 5.97 -9.13
CA THR A 641 30.81 6.38 -10.41
C THR A 641 29.84 7.11 -11.33
N GLN A 642 28.57 6.67 -11.39
CA GLN A 642 27.55 7.35 -12.19
C GLN A 642 27.15 8.70 -11.58
N LEU A 643 27.02 8.78 -10.26
CA LEU A 643 26.64 10.01 -9.57
C LEU A 643 27.78 11.04 -9.47
N THR A 644 29.05 10.65 -9.58
CA THR A 644 30.18 11.60 -9.55
C THR A 644 30.82 11.83 -10.92
N GLY A 645 30.55 10.97 -11.89
CA GLY A 645 31.22 10.91 -13.18
C GLY A 645 30.53 11.68 -14.31
N ASP A 646 30.73 11.22 -15.55
CA ASP A 646 30.08 11.82 -16.73
C ASP A 646 28.58 11.48 -16.75
N MET A 647 27.73 12.51 -16.76
CA MET A 647 26.26 12.42 -16.78
C MET A 647 25.71 11.64 -17.99
N ALA A 648 26.47 11.55 -19.08
CA ALA A 648 26.10 10.71 -20.23
C ALA A 648 26.06 9.21 -19.88
N ASN A 649 26.74 8.79 -18.81
CA ASN A 649 26.83 7.40 -18.36
C ASN A 649 25.86 7.07 -17.23
N VAL A 650 24.99 8.00 -16.83
CA VAL A 650 23.93 7.71 -15.85
C VAL A 650 22.85 6.87 -16.52
N VAL A 651 22.58 5.69 -15.95
CA VAL A 651 21.65 4.68 -16.48
C VAL A 651 20.69 4.25 -15.36
N ALA A 652 19.43 4.65 -15.47
CA ALA A 652 18.40 4.38 -14.45
C ALA A 652 18.28 2.89 -14.12
N ASN A 653 18.20 2.02 -15.13
CA ASN A 653 18.07 0.57 -14.92
C ASN A 653 19.25 -0.03 -14.12
N GLU A 654 20.47 0.43 -14.35
CA GLU A 654 21.65 -0.07 -13.63
C GLU A 654 21.62 0.37 -12.17
N ILE A 655 21.31 1.65 -11.91
CA ILE A 655 21.22 2.19 -10.55
C ILE A 655 20.12 1.48 -9.75
N VAL A 656 18.91 1.36 -10.33
CA VAL A 656 17.79 0.64 -9.69
C VAL A 656 18.16 -0.82 -9.43
N SER A 657 18.76 -1.50 -10.40
CA SER A 657 19.19 -2.90 -10.24
C SER A 657 20.24 -3.08 -9.16
N ASP A 658 21.18 -2.14 -9.03
CA ASP A 658 22.23 -2.19 -8.02
C ASP A 658 21.74 -1.88 -6.61
N ILE A 659 20.78 -0.95 -6.48
CA ILE A 659 20.04 -0.74 -5.24
C ILE A 659 19.30 -2.02 -4.85
N SER A 660 18.50 -2.60 -5.75
CA SER A 660 17.73 -3.80 -5.47
C SER A 660 18.60 -4.97 -5.04
N LYS A 661 19.74 -5.23 -5.72
CA LYS A 661 20.71 -6.26 -5.32
C LYS A 661 21.26 -6.05 -3.90
N GLY A 662 21.56 -4.81 -3.53
CA GLY A 662 22.01 -4.48 -2.18
C GLY A 662 20.94 -4.80 -1.13
N ILE A 663 19.70 -4.36 -1.37
CA ILE A 663 18.56 -4.61 -0.47
C ILE A 663 18.22 -6.09 -0.37
N ILE A 664 18.27 -6.84 -1.47
CA ILE A 664 18.04 -8.29 -1.47
C ILE A 664 19.10 -9.02 -0.64
N GLY A 665 20.37 -8.59 -0.71
CA GLY A 665 21.41 -9.12 0.16
C GLY A 665 21.10 -8.96 1.65
N GLN A 666 20.61 -7.78 2.06
CA GLN A 666 20.16 -7.57 3.44
C GLN A 666 18.98 -8.46 3.80
N MET A 667 18.01 -8.59 2.89
CA MET A 667 16.84 -9.43 3.06
C MET A 667 17.25 -10.90 3.28
N ASN A 668 18.18 -11.42 2.49
CA ASN A 668 18.72 -12.77 2.63
C ASN A 668 19.40 -12.97 3.99
N ARG A 669 20.17 -11.99 4.50
CA ARG A 669 20.73 -12.07 5.86
C ARG A 669 19.65 -12.11 6.93
N ASN A 670 18.60 -11.29 6.81
CA ASN A 670 17.51 -11.30 7.75
C ASN A 670 16.75 -12.63 7.72
N ILE A 671 16.54 -13.23 6.54
CA ILE A 671 15.97 -14.58 6.42
C ILE A 671 16.85 -15.62 7.16
N SER A 672 18.18 -15.56 7.02
CA SER A 672 19.08 -16.43 7.79
C SER A 672 19.03 -16.15 9.31
N GLN A 673 18.78 -14.91 9.73
CA GLN A 673 18.57 -14.59 11.15
C GLN A 673 17.24 -15.15 11.68
N ILE A 674 16.18 -15.17 10.88
CA ILE A 674 14.92 -15.84 11.25
C ILE A 674 15.22 -17.32 11.49
N GLU A 675 15.91 -17.99 10.56
CA GLU A 675 16.29 -19.41 10.69
C GLU A 675 17.12 -19.71 11.94
N ALA A 676 18.12 -18.87 12.23
CA ALA A 676 19.01 -19.06 13.36
C ALA A 676 18.31 -18.87 14.71
N ASN A 677 17.29 -18.02 14.77
CA ASN A 677 16.58 -17.67 16.00
C ASN A 677 15.23 -18.38 16.16
N PHE A 678 14.72 -19.07 15.13
CA PHE A 678 13.43 -19.74 15.19
C PHE A 678 13.39 -20.79 16.30
N GLY A 679 12.43 -20.67 17.24
CA GLY A 679 12.33 -21.55 18.41
C GLY A 679 13.48 -21.42 19.43
N VAL A 680 14.38 -20.44 19.24
CA VAL A 680 15.52 -20.15 20.14
C VAL A 680 15.34 -18.78 20.80
N ASP A 681 15.09 -17.75 19.99
CA ASP A 681 14.82 -16.38 20.42
C ASP A 681 13.74 -15.79 19.50
N ASN A 682 12.48 -15.94 19.92
CA ASN A 682 11.34 -15.51 19.13
C ASN A 682 11.39 -13.99 18.85
N ASN A 683 11.86 -13.19 19.81
CA ASN A 683 11.95 -11.74 19.65
C ASN A 683 12.93 -11.35 18.53
N GLN A 684 14.09 -12.01 18.45
CA GLN A 684 15.04 -11.80 17.34
C GLN A 684 14.51 -12.32 16.01
N ALA A 685 13.80 -13.46 16.01
CA ALA A 685 13.16 -13.98 14.80
C ALA A 685 12.09 -13.02 14.27
N LEU A 686 11.26 -12.45 15.15
CA LEU A 686 10.24 -11.45 14.80
C LEU A 686 10.85 -10.16 14.25
N LEU A 687 11.90 -9.66 14.91
CA LEU A 687 12.62 -8.47 14.44
C LEU A 687 13.22 -8.69 13.05
N ALA A 688 13.81 -9.87 12.81
CA ALA A 688 14.35 -10.22 11.50
C ALA A 688 13.24 -10.38 10.44
N SER A 689 12.08 -10.93 10.80
CA SER A 689 10.90 -10.99 9.92
C SER A 689 10.38 -9.61 9.54
N GLU A 690 10.37 -8.68 10.50
CA GLU A 690 9.97 -7.29 10.26
C GLU A 690 10.94 -6.59 9.29
N ARG A 691 12.24 -6.70 9.54
CA ARG A 691 13.27 -6.15 8.63
C ARG A 691 13.18 -6.75 7.24
N THR A 692 12.88 -8.04 7.11
CA THR A 692 12.69 -8.70 5.81
C THR A 692 11.54 -8.06 5.03
N SER A 693 10.42 -7.77 5.70
CA SER A 693 9.26 -7.11 5.09
C SER A 693 9.54 -5.65 4.71
N LEU A 694 10.21 -4.90 5.57
CA LEU A 694 10.59 -3.51 5.33
C LEU A 694 11.60 -3.37 4.17
N ASN A 695 12.55 -4.31 4.04
CA ASN A 695 13.45 -4.36 2.90
C ASN A 695 12.71 -4.64 1.59
N ALA A 696 11.80 -5.63 1.60
CA ALA A 696 11.01 -5.96 0.41
C ALA A 696 10.25 -4.73 -0.11
N ALA A 697 9.64 -3.95 0.78
CA ALA A 697 8.88 -2.75 0.45
C ALA A 697 9.66 -1.70 -0.37
N ILE A 698 11.00 -1.70 -0.32
CA ILE A 698 11.85 -0.79 -1.09
C ILE A 698 11.81 -1.13 -2.59
N PHE A 699 11.81 -2.42 -2.94
CA PHE A 699 11.92 -2.86 -4.34
C PHE A 699 10.60 -3.40 -4.94
N LEU A 700 9.51 -3.49 -4.16
CA LEU A 700 8.21 -3.97 -4.67
C LEU A 700 7.75 -3.28 -5.97
N PRO A 701 7.90 -1.95 -6.16
CA PRO A 701 7.51 -1.31 -7.41
C PRO A 701 8.29 -1.81 -8.63
N ASP A 702 9.62 -1.98 -8.50
CA ASP A 702 10.45 -2.50 -9.60
C ASP A 702 10.23 -4.01 -9.81
N LEU A 703 9.95 -4.77 -8.74
CA LEU A 703 9.56 -6.17 -8.82
C LEU A 703 8.27 -6.35 -9.63
N GLU A 704 7.24 -5.54 -9.35
CA GLU A 704 6.00 -5.56 -10.12
C GLU A 704 6.23 -5.25 -11.59
N LEU A 705 7.08 -4.26 -11.91
CA LEU A 705 7.43 -3.94 -13.29
C LEU A 705 8.12 -5.11 -14.01
N ARG A 706 9.06 -5.81 -13.34
CA ARG A 706 9.89 -6.84 -13.97
C ARG A 706 9.23 -8.21 -14.06
N ILE A 707 8.55 -8.63 -13.00
CA ILE A 707 8.00 -10.00 -12.89
C ILE A 707 6.49 -10.03 -12.59
N GLY A 708 5.84 -8.87 -12.58
CA GLY A 708 4.38 -8.74 -12.55
C GLY A 708 3.77 -8.61 -11.15
N ALA A 709 2.56 -8.05 -11.12
CA ALA A 709 1.78 -7.82 -9.91
C ALA A 709 1.49 -9.10 -9.11
N LEU A 710 1.31 -10.23 -9.80
CA LEU A 710 1.10 -11.53 -9.15
C LEU A 710 2.26 -11.86 -8.20
N GLN A 711 3.50 -11.76 -8.68
CA GLN A 711 4.68 -12.11 -7.89
C GLN A 711 4.88 -11.13 -6.73
N ARG A 712 4.55 -9.84 -6.92
CA ARG A 712 4.52 -8.86 -5.82
C ARG A 712 3.57 -9.31 -4.71
N VAL A 713 2.32 -9.65 -5.06
CA VAL A 713 1.31 -10.09 -4.09
C VAL A 713 1.72 -11.39 -3.42
N LYS A 714 2.33 -12.34 -4.15
CA LYS A 714 2.88 -13.57 -3.57
C LYS A 714 3.92 -13.27 -2.50
N LEU A 715 4.86 -12.37 -2.80
CA LEU A 715 5.89 -11.97 -1.85
C LEU A 715 5.29 -11.31 -0.60
N GLU A 716 4.38 -10.36 -0.76
CA GLU A 716 3.70 -9.69 0.35
C GLU A 716 2.93 -10.68 1.24
N ASN A 717 2.23 -11.64 0.64
CA ASN A 717 1.51 -12.68 1.37
C ASN A 717 2.46 -13.63 2.10
N ALA A 718 3.53 -14.07 1.44
CA ALA A 718 4.52 -14.96 2.03
C ALA A 718 5.27 -14.30 3.19
N LEU A 719 5.61 -13.00 3.09
CA LEU A 719 6.21 -12.24 4.19
C LEU A 719 5.28 -12.11 5.39
N ARG A 720 3.99 -11.86 5.15
CA ARG A 720 2.97 -11.85 6.21
C ARG A 720 2.84 -13.22 6.87
N ASN A 721 2.71 -14.28 6.07
CA ASN A 721 2.59 -15.66 6.57
C ASN A 721 3.85 -16.08 7.34
N LEU A 722 5.04 -15.63 6.91
CA LEU A 722 6.30 -15.88 7.61
C LEU A 722 6.29 -15.23 9.01
N LYS A 723 5.86 -13.96 9.10
CA LYS A 723 5.72 -13.26 10.38
C LYS A 723 4.75 -13.98 11.31
N GLU A 724 3.57 -14.33 10.82
CA GLU A 724 2.56 -15.10 11.56
C GLU A 724 3.14 -16.44 12.07
N ALA A 725 3.82 -17.19 11.18
CA ALA A 725 4.43 -18.47 11.52
C ALA A 725 5.52 -18.36 12.60
N VAL A 726 6.30 -17.27 12.60
CA VAL A 726 7.26 -16.98 13.66
C VAL A 726 6.54 -16.69 14.97
N GLN A 727 5.49 -15.86 14.96
CA GLN A 727 4.72 -15.50 16.16
C GLN A 727 4.11 -16.71 16.85
N VAL A 728 3.60 -17.68 16.08
CA VAL A 728 2.99 -18.91 16.60
C VAL A 728 3.96 -20.08 16.71
N GLU A 729 5.26 -19.85 16.46
CA GLU A 729 6.33 -20.84 16.48
C GLU A 729 6.08 -22.09 15.59
N ASN A 730 5.36 -21.93 14.47
CA ASN A 730 5.06 -23.02 13.54
C ASN A 730 6.15 -23.14 12.45
N ALA A 731 7.07 -24.08 12.66
CA ALA A 731 8.22 -24.31 11.77
C ALA A 731 7.82 -24.72 10.33
N SER A 732 6.74 -25.50 10.17
CA SER A 732 6.27 -25.94 8.85
C SER A 732 5.76 -24.77 8.02
N LYS A 733 4.92 -23.91 8.63
CA LYS A 733 4.40 -22.69 7.99
C LYS A 733 5.53 -21.70 7.68
N ALA A 734 6.49 -21.55 8.59
CA ALA A 734 7.65 -20.68 8.37
C ALA A 734 8.50 -21.16 7.19
N LEU A 735 8.74 -22.47 7.08
CA LEU A 735 9.47 -23.07 5.95
C LEU A 735 8.74 -22.88 4.62
N ALA A 736 7.43 -23.11 4.58
CA ALA A 736 6.62 -22.92 3.38
C ALA A 736 6.63 -21.46 2.91
N ALA A 737 6.38 -20.52 3.83
CA ALA A 737 6.41 -19.09 3.54
C ALA A 737 7.79 -18.64 3.04
N ARG A 738 8.86 -19.06 3.70
CA ARG A 738 10.24 -18.73 3.28
C ARG A 738 10.60 -19.28 1.91
N THR A 739 10.09 -20.46 1.56
CA THR A 739 10.31 -21.06 0.24
C THR A 739 9.73 -20.15 -0.85
N ILE A 740 8.49 -19.69 -0.68
CA ILE A 740 7.85 -18.74 -1.61
C ILE A 740 8.64 -17.42 -1.68
N VAL A 741 9.04 -16.85 -0.53
CA VAL A 741 9.86 -15.64 -0.48
C VAL A 741 11.13 -15.81 -1.31
N THR A 742 11.86 -16.91 -1.11
CA THR A 742 13.13 -17.19 -1.79
C THR A 742 12.94 -17.40 -3.30
N GLU A 743 11.87 -18.10 -3.70
CA GLU A 743 11.54 -18.33 -5.11
C GLU A 743 11.25 -17.02 -5.85
N VAL A 744 10.42 -16.15 -5.26
CA VAL A 744 10.08 -14.86 -5.87
C VAL A 744 11.29 -13.94 -5.95
N ILE A 745 12.09 -13.87 -4.88
CA ILE A 745 13.34 -13.08 -4.88
C ILE A 745 14.29 -13.59 -5.97
N SER A 746 14.49 -14.90 -6.07
CA SER A 746 15.39 -15.49 -7.08
C SER A 746 14.91 -15.18 -8.49
N ALA A 747 13.60 -15.23 -8.74
CA ALA A 747 13.01 -14.85 -10.03
C ALA A 747 13.25 -13.37 -10.34
N TYR A 748 13.08 -12.48 -9.36
CA TYR A 748 13.34 -11.06 -9.50
C TYR A 748 14.83 -10.75 -9.74
N GLU A 749 15.74 -11.36 -8.97
CA GLU A 749 17.20 -11.19 -9.11
C GLU A 749 17.69 -11.52 -10.52
N ASN A 750 17.10 -12.53 -11.18
CA ASN A 750 17.44 -12.91 -12.55
C ASN A 750 17.10 -11.82 -13.59
N GLU A 751 16.19 -10.91 -13.26
CA GLU A 751 15.78 -9.78 -14.10
C GLU A 751 16.57 -8.49 -13.81
N LEU A 752 17.46 -8.48 -12.80
CA LEU A 752 18.28 -7.33 -12.41
C LEU A 752 19.58 -7.25 -13.25
N ASN A 753 19.43 -7.15 -14.57
CA ASN A 753 20.56 -7.02 -15.50
C ASN A 753 20.83 -5.58 -15.91
#